data_AF-A0A1H0JW61-F1
#
_entry.id   AF-A0A1H0JW61-F1
#
_cell.length_a   1.000
_cell.length_b   1.000
_cell.length_c   1.000
_cell.angle_alpha   90.00
_cell.angle_beta   90.00
_cell.angle_gamma   90.00
#
_symmetry.space_group_name_H-M   'P 1'
#
loop_
_entity.id
_entity.type
_entity.pdbx_description
1 polymer ?
#
loop_
_entity_poly.entity_id
_entity_poly.type
_entity_poly.pdbx_seq_one_letter_code
_entity_poly.pdbx_strand_id
1 'polypeptide(L)'
;MCAVTDKAALAIAAALQNEISLSRPELLAELRRRGITLGEEAFAQMWQDDRLRLLARVELADPELVVNLPLALTERVFTHRVSATEIAADQVITLPDLAALWPIIDTAPYNTVNNHPFAEVFDDEEADSVLQLAAGTLAEYAAGSLIAITVTDDGLTLAGAPEPEPSELARLSSVVLDDYLEVFGVDLVSTSPDPVFAEDEPEVLADLPRSRGAVPLEEFLALVLARHPQVFTTAGWPVADLLEQLDLEHQDGMIAVAGFDFEADSQARAEADEIEMLTETYDLDPTQAAAVVAFSDKIAEVHDAVHEWADDGTDEGNAPEVEALDLVPELPFLSDPMVVVAIAEENLTGDPHLGDMLSSILHTLTQVTPRRSQAGVAWLQGRCADLLGQIDQAQTLYEKALELDADHFPAMRELATIHSLRGDANKAVSLLQRAGVPADDPELAVVSKYTGEARADIGRNDDCWCGSGRKYKKCHLGRSDHDLESRREWLYDKVAHWIRNGSGRELLVELATTSADPAAGPEALFEAVQNPVLTDIAMFEGCYLADFLDLRGPALPADERALLEAWLDTRRGLYKIDAMDRFRGLTLTDVASGDTAVVPLTGLKSKVRVGDRVVLRLLPAGESVAVPGGLVVVPAGRRELVTGLLDLQGSDEVDPIRTAAVLFGRPAPLD
;
A
#
# COMPACT_ATOMS: atom_id res chain seq x y z
N MET A 1 21.15 -8.31 12.44
CA MET A 1 21.36 -8.14 10.99
C MET A 1 21.57 -6.68 10.62
N CYS A 2 20.73 -5.75 11.09
CA CYS A 2 20.85 -4.29 10.86
C CYS A 2 22.27 -3.67 11.03
N ALA A 3 23.02 -4.01 12.08
CA ALA A 3 24.37 -3.44 12.29
C ALA A 3 25.46 -3.98 11.33
N VAL A 4 25.19 -5.09 10.63
CA VAL A 4 26.10 -5.68 9.64
C VAL A 4 25.80 -5.13 8.25
N THR A 5 24.51 -4.99 7.90
CA THR A 5 24.07 -4.36 6.65
C THR A 5 24.46 -2.87 6.61
N ASP A 6 24.31 -2.14 7.72
CA ASP A 6 24.73 -0.74 7.85
C ASP A 6 26.25 -0.53 7.59
N LYS A 7 27.10 -1.40 8.18
CA LYS A 7 28.55 -1.37 7.94
C LYS A 7 28.91 -1.78 6.52
N ALA A 8 28.15 -2.70 5.93
CA ALA A 8 28.36 -3.15 4.56
C ALA A 8 28.06 -2.01 3.57
N ALA A 9 26.92 -1.33 3.69
CA ALA A 9 26.56 -0.22 2.83
C ALA A 9 27.63 0.89 2.83
N LEU A 10 28.10 1.29 4.03
CA LEU A 10 29.24 2.22 4.16
C LEU A 10 30.51 1.73 3.46
N ALA A 11 30.81 0.45 3.58
CA ALA A 11 32.02 -0.14 3.01
C ALA A 11 31.93 -0.25 1.48
N ILE A 12 30.76 -0.53 0.91
CA ILE A 12 30.49 -0.57 -0.54
C ILE A 12 30.62 0.85 -1.11
N ALA A 13 29.92 1.84 -0.55
CA ALA A 13 30.02 3.23 -0.99
C ALA A 13 31.48 3.72 -0.99
N ALA A 14 32.25 3.35 0.05
CA ALA A 14 33.67 3.68 0.13
C ALA A 14 34.58 2.82 -0.77
N ALA A 15 34.14 1.65 -1.24
CA ALA A 15 34.88 0.85 -2.21
C ALA A 15 34.73 1.41 -3.63
N LEU A 16 33.54 1.88 -3.97
CA LEU A 16 33.20 2.43 -5.27
C LEU A 16 33.45 3.94 -5.39
N GLN A 17 33.92 4.61 -4.34
CA GLN A 17 34.10 6.06 -4.33
C GLN A 17 34.97 6.60 -5.48
N ASN A 18 35.90 5.80 -6.02
CA ASN A 18 36.77 6.18 -7.14
C ASN A 18 36.81 5.11 -8.26
N GLU A 19 35.91 4.14 -8.21
CA GLU A 19 35.82 3.05 -9.19
C GLU A 19 34.46 3.14 -9.86
N ILE A 20 34.43 3.15 -11.20
CA ILE A 20 33.17 3.22 -11.95
C ILE A 20 32.32 1.99 -11.65
N SER A 21 32.93 0.81 -11.55
CA SER A 21 32.22 -0.42 -11.23
C SER A 21 33.12 -1.45 -10.56
N LEU A 22 32.51 -2.36 -9.80
CA LEU A 22 33.15 -3.59 -9.31
C LEU A 22 32.24 -4.77 -9.61
N SER A 23 32.81 -5.91 -10.02
CA SER A 23 32.04 -7.14 -10.05
C SER A 23 31.68 -7.61 -8.64
N ARG A 24 30.58 -8.35 -8.49
CA ARG A 24 30.14 -8.90 -7.21
C ARG A 24 31.24 -9.70 -6.50
N PRO A 25 32.02 -10.58 -7.16
CA PRO A 25 33.15 -11.25 -6.53
C PRO A 25 34.23 -10.28 -5.99
N GLU A 26 34.55 -9.23 -6.73
CA GLU A 26 35.54 -8.22 -6.32
C GLU A 26 35.03 -7.39 -5.14
N LEU A 27 33.76 -6.98 -5.19
CA LEU A 27 33.11 -6.26 -4.10
C LEU A 27 33.09 -7.11 -2.82
N LEU A 28 32.65 -8.37 -2.91
CA LEU A 28 32.68 -9.29 -1.77
C LEU A 28 34.10 -9.52 -1.24
N ALA A 29 35.12 -9.53 -2.10
CA ALA A 29 36.52 -9.62 -1.70
C ALA A 29 36.99 -8.35 -0.97
N GLU A 30 36.60 -7.15 -1.41
CA GLU A 30 36.87 -5.88 -0.73
C GLU A 30 36.19 -5.83 0.65
N LEU A 31 34.93 -6.23 0.74
CA LEU A 31 34.20 -6.30 2.01
C LEU A 31 34.87 -7.27 2.99
N ARG A 32 35.30 -8.45 2.51
CA ARG A 32 36.08 -9.40 3.32
C ARG A 32 37.39 -8.81 3.82
N ARG A 33 38.10 -8.04 2.98
CA ARG A 33 39.33 -7.32 3.38
C ARG A 33 39.06 -6.30 4.50
N ARG A 34 37.85 -5.73 4.55
CA ARG A 34 37.38 -4.83 5.62
C ARG A 34 36.78 -5.56 6.82
N GLY A 35 36.84 -6.89 6.85
CA GLY A 35 36.33 -7.73 7.94
C GLY A 35 34.81 -7.92 7.93
N ILE A 36 34.15 -7.67 6.80
CA ILE A 36 32.71 -7.82 6.60
C ILE A 36 32.47 -9.08 5.77
N THR A 37 31.61 -9.97 6.23
CA THR A 37 31.18 -11.17 5.50
C THR A 37 29.66 -11.17 5.42
N LEU A 38 29.15 -11.28 4.19
CA LEU A 38 27.72 -11.24 3.90
C LEU A 38 27.29 -12.57 3.29
N GLY A 39 26.15 -13.08 3.73
CA GLY A 39 25.41 -14.12 3.01
C GLY A 39 24.57 -13.49 1.90
N GLU A 40 23.95 -14.32 1.06
CA GLU A 40 23.14 -13.85 -0.07
C GLU A 40 21.95 -13.00 0.36
N GLU A 41 21.17 -13.47 1.34
CA GLU A 41 20.01 -12.73 1.87
C GLU A 41 20.40 -11.35 2.42
N ALA A 42 21.50 -11.28 3.18
CA ALA A 42 22.00 -10.00 3.70
C ALA A 42 22.54 -9.09 2.59
N PHE A 43 23.02 -9.65 1.48
CA PHE A 43 23.43 -8.90 0.29
C PHE A 43 22.23 -8.32 -0.46
N ALA A 44 21.14 -9.07 -0.60
CA ALA A 44 19.90 -8.58 -1.18
C ALA A 44 19.27 -7.47 -0.33
N GLN A 45 19.13 -7.68 0.99
CA GLN A 45 18.46 -6.74 1.89
C GLN A 45 19.16 -5.37 2.04
N MET A 46 20.48 -5.28 1.80
CA MET A 46 21.20 -4.03 2.05
C MET A 46 20.93 -2.94 1.00
N TRP A 47 20.38 -3.30 -0.16
CA TRP A 47 20.12 -2.35 -1.25
C TRP A 47 18.99 -1.36 -0.94
N GLN A 48 18.22 -1.62 0.11
CA GLN A 48 17.23 -0.69 0.67
C GLN A 48 17.87 0.49 1.45
N ASP A 49 19.21 0.57 1.49
CA ASP A 49 19.93 1.63 2.20
C ASP A 49 20.18 2.85 1.31
N ASP A 50 19.69 4.02 1.73
CA ASP A 50 19.81 5.29 0.97
C ASP A 50 21.25 5.63 0.54
N ARG A 51 22.28 5.16 1.25
CA ARG A 51 23.69 5.41 0.87
C ARG A 51 24.10 4.70 -0.41
N LEU A 52 23.35 3.68 -0.82
CA LEU A 52 23.56 2.92 -2.05
C LEU A 52 22.66 3.40 -3.19
N ARG A 53 21.77 4.38 -2.96
CA ARG A 53 20.79 4.88 -3.95
C ARG A 53 21.41 5.28 -5.29
N LEU A 54 22.62 5.82 -5.28
CA LEU A 54 23.35 6.25 -6.49
C LEU A 54 24.22 5.13 -7.11
N LEU A 55 24.02 3.89 -6.69
CA LEU A 55 24.68 2.72 -7.26
C LEU A 55 23.62 1.86 -7.97
N ALA A 56 23.95 1.39 -9.18
CA ALA A 56 23.12 0.43 -9.89
C ALA A 56 23.69 -0.99 -9.71
N ARG A 57 22.79 -1.96 -9.53
CA ARG A 57 23.12 -3.37 -9.73
C ARG A 57 22.83 -3.71 -11.18
N VAL A 58 23.79 -4.35 -11.82
CA VAL A 58 23.69 -4.79 -13.21
C VAL A 58 23.84 -6.30 -13.21
N GLU A 59 22.72 -6.98 -13.07
CA GLU A 59 22.53 -8.42 -13.15
C GLU A 59 22.59 -8.93 -14.60
N LEU A 60 22.47 -8.03 -15.60
CA LEU A 60 22.73 -8.33 -17.00
C LEU A 60 24.14 -8.87 -17.26
N ALA A 61 25.13 -8.48 -16.45
CA ALA A 61 26.50 -8.97 -16.55
C ALA A 61 26.70 -10.31 -15.81
N ASP A 62 27.58 -11.18 -16.33
CA ASP A 62 28.10 -12.34 -15.58
C ASP A 62 29.64 -12.27 -15.43
N PRO A 63 30.17 -12.06 -14.21
CA PRO A 63 29.45 -11.86 -12.94
C PRO A 63 28.77 -10.48 -12.84
N GLU A 64 27.69 -10.42 -12.05
CA GLU A 64 26.92 -9.20 -11.71
C GLU A 64 27.86 -8.02 -11.39
N LEU A 65 27.59 -6.84 -11.94
CA LEU A 65 28.33 -5.61 -11.68
C LEU A 65 27.57 -4.71 -10.70
N VAL A 66 28.32 -3.97 -9.89
CA VAL A 66 27.81 -2.80 -9.16
C VAL A 66 28.45 -1.56 -9.75
N VAL A 67 27.64 -0.65 -10.26
CA VAL A 67 28.07 0.56 -10.99
C VAL A 67 27.82 1.79 -10.12
N ASN A 68 28.84 2.64 -9.99
CA ASN A 68 28.73 3.98 -9.42
C ASN A 68 28.21 4.94 -10.50
N LEU A 69 26.90 5.22 -10.46
CA LEU A 69 26.22 5.99 -11.49
C LEU A 69 26.78 7.42 -11.63
N PRO A 70 27.00 8.21 -10.55
CA PRO A 70 27.70 9.49 -10.64
C PRO A 70 29.01 9.43 -11.43
N LEU A 71 29.89 8.46 -11.14
CA LEU A 71 31.17 8.35 -11.85
C LEU A 71 31.01 7.85 -13.29
N ALA A 72 30.02 7.00 -13.55
CA ALA A 72 29.74 6.49 -14.90
C ALA A 72 29.12 7.57 -15.80
N LEU A 73 28.32 8.47 -15.22
CA LEU A 73 27.49 9.45 -15.92
C LEU A 73 28.13 10.84 -15.99
N THR A 74 28.93 11.28 -15.02
CA THR A 74 29.56 12.62 -15.08
C THR A 74 30.31 12.82 -16.40
N GLU A 75 30.08 13.98 -17.04
CA GLU A 75 30.54 14.36 -18.39
C GLU A 75 29.91 13.58 -19.55
N ARG A 76 28.93 12.70 -19.31
CA ARG A 76 28.14 12.09 -20.38
C ARG A 76 27.09 13.06 -20.91
N VAL A 77 26.83 12.95 -22.21
CA VAL A 77 25.94 13.79 -23.01
C VAL A 77 24.95 12.89 -23.72
N PHE A 78 23.71 12.93 -23.25
CA PHE A 78 22.57 12.26 -23.89
C PHE A 78 21.83 13.26 -24.76
N THR A 79 21.29 12.81 -25.89
CA THR A 79 20.63 13.69 -26.86
C THR A 79 19.22 13.22 -27.13
N HIS A 80 18.31 14.17 -27.31
CA HIS A 80 16.89 13.92 -27.57
C HIS A 80 16.36 14.86 -28.65
N ARG A 81 15.42 14.39 -29.47
CA ARG A 81 14.78 15.19 -30.52
C ARG A 81 13.44 15.74 -30.04
N VAL A 82 13.41 17.02 -29.69
CA VAL A 82 12.20 17.64 -29.13
C VAL A 82 11.08 17.76 -30.15
N SER A 83 9.88 17.34 -29.76
CA SER A 83 8.64 17.45 -30.52
C SER A 83 7.96 18.82 -30.32
N ALA A 84 6.89 19.07 -31.09
CA ALA A 84 6.10 20.29 -30.95
C ALA A 84 5.27 20.31 -29.64
N THR A 85 4.86 19.14 -29.15
CA THR A 85 4.09 18.97 -27.91
C THR A 85 4.97 19.25 -26.70
N GLU A 86 6.15 18.63 -26.65
CA GLU A 86 7.18 18.89 -25.63
C GLU A 86 7.57 20.36 -25.54
N ILE A 87 7.81 21.03 -26.68
CA ILE A 87 8.13 22.47 -26.70
C ILE A 87 6.97 23.30 -26.15
N ALA A 88 5.72 22.94 -26.47
CA ALA A 88 4.55 23.69 -26.00
C ALA A 88 4.31 23.53 -24.50
N ALA A 89 4.67 22.38 -23.91
CA ALA A 89 4.51 22.07 -22.50
C ALA A 89 5.77 22.35 -21.64
N ASP A 90 6.90 22.72 -22.27
CA ASP A 90 8.22 22.75 -21.63
C ASP A 90 8.53 21.42 -20.91
N GLN A 91 8.23 20.32 -21.59
CA GLN A 91 8.45 18.96 -21.12
C GLN A 91 9.47 18.26 -22.01
N VAL A 92 10.19 17.29 -21.45
CA VAL A 92 11.08 16.41 -22.23
C VAL A 92 10.75 14.97 -21.87
N ILE A 93 10.38 14.17 -22.87
CA ILE A 93 10.14 12.73 -22.72
C ILE A 93 11.47 12.07 -22.38
N THR A 94 11.45 11.20 -21.36
CA THR A 94 12.68 10.61 -20.84
C THR A 94 13.08 9.32 -21.56
N LEU A 95 12.12 8.53 -22.02
CA LEU A 95 12.41 7.26 -22.67
C LEU A 95 12.40 7.39 -24.20
N PRO A 96 13.27 6.65 -24.91
CA PRO A 96 14.40 5.87 -24.39
C PRO A 96 15.66 6.73 -24.14
N ASP A 97 15.70 7.96 -24.63
CA ASP A 97 16.94 8.75 -24.81
C ASP A 97 17.66 9.16 -23.52
N LEU A 98 16.91 9.33 -22.44
CA LEU A 98 17.38 9.77 -21.14
C LEU A 98 17.24 8.68 -20.06
N ALA A 99 16.94 7.43 -20.46
CA ALA A 99 16.74 6.30 -19.54
C ALA A 99 17.93 6.10 -18.57
N ALA A 100 19.17 6.35 -19.03
CA ALA A 100 20.36 6.26 -18.18
C ALA A 100 20.37 7.25 -16.99
N LEU A 101 19.56 8.31 -17.05
CA LEU A 101 19.49 9.34 -16.01
C LEU A 101 18.43 9.03 -14.95
N TRP A 102 17.42 8.21 -15.26
CA TRP A 102 16.31 7.87 -14.35
C TRP A 102 16.77 7.50 -12.93
N PRO A 103 17.80 6.65 -12.73
CA PRO A 103 18.20 6.25 -11.39
C PRO A 103 18.80 7.38 -10.51
N ILE A 104 19.10 8.56 -11.08
CA ILE A 104 19.76 9.67 -10.36
C ILE A 104 18.97 10.97 -10.33
N ILE A 105 17.99 11.16 -11.21
CA ILE A 105 17.31 12.46 -11.45
C ILE A 105 16.49 12.96 -10.26
N ASP A 106 16.12 12.10 -9.32
CA ASP A 106 15.42 12.51 -8.09
C ASP A 106 16.36 12.99 -6.97
N THR A 107 17.68 12.86 -7.18
CA THR A 107 18.69 13.07 -6.15
C THR A 107 19.54 14.30 -6.46
N ALA A 108 19.71 15.19 -5.48
CA ALA A 108 20.58 16.36 -5.63
C ALA A 108 22.05 15.94 -5.86
N PRO A 109 22.78 16.59 -6.79
CA PRO A 109 22.40 17.79 -7.54
C PRO A 109 21.70 17.54 -8.89
N TYR A 110 21.48 16.27 -9.26
CA TYR A 110 20.96 15.84 -10.58
C TYR A 110 19.47 16.13 -10.79
N ASN A 111 18.75 16.51 -9.75
CA ASN A 111 17.37 17.00 -9.79
C ASN A 111 17.22 18.45 -10.27
N THR A 112 18.22 18.97 -10.97
CA THR A 112 18.18 20.30 -11.59
C THR A 112 18.70 20.26 -13.01
N VAL A 113 18.09 21.06 -13.88
CA VAL A 113 18.56 21.33 -15.25
C VAL A 113 18.91 22.82 -15.33
N ASN A 114 20.12 23.15 -15.76
CA ASN A 114 20.63 24.53 -15.83
C ASN A 114 20.50 25.29 -14.49
N ASN A 115 20.71 24.60 -13.35
CA ASN A 115 20.52 25.09 -11.98
C ASN A 115 19.07 25.42 -11.58
N HIS A 116 18.08 24.99 -12.36
CA HIS A 116 16.67 25.10 -12.03
C HIS A 116 16.10 23.71 -11.72
N PRO A 117 15.35 23.54 -10.63
CA PRO A 117 14.69 22.27 -10.36
C PRO A 117 13.65 21.98 -11.44
N PHE A 118 13.51 20.71 -11.80
CA PHE A 118 12.41 20.19 -12.60
C PHE A 118 11.55 19.28 -11.73
N ALA A 119 10.35 18.96 -12.20
CA ALA A 119 9.53 17.90 -11.63
C ALA A 119 9.48 16.71 -12.59
N GLU A 120 9.48 15.51 -12.08
CA GLU A 120 9.12 14.32 -12.84
C GLU A 120 7.60 14.18 -12.80
N VAL A 121 6.98 14.06 -13.96
CA VAL A 121 5.52 13.99 -14.12
C VAL A 121 5.22 12.85 -15.08
N PHE A 122 4.14 12.10 -14.84
CA PHE A 122 3.62 11.14 -15.81
C PHE A 122 2.71 11.88 -16.78
N ASP A 123 2.97 11.76 -18.09
CA ASP A 123 2.11 12.31 -19.13
C ASP A 123 1.08 11.26 -19.55
N ASP A 124 -0.18 11.47 -19.16
CA ASP A 124 -1.29 10.55 -19.49
C ASP A 124 -1.56 10.43 -21.00
N GLU A 125 -1.20 11.44 -21.82
CA GLU A 125 -1.45 11.42 -23.27
C GLU A 125 -0.38 10.59 -24.02
N GLU A 126 0.88 10.71 -23.61
CA GLU A 126 2.01 9.97 -24.20
C GLU A 126 2.31 8.66 -23.45
N ALA A 127 1.67 8.43 -22.30
CA ALA A 127 1.89 7.28 -21.41
C ALA A 127 3.35 7.12 -20.95
N ASP A 128 4.07 8.24 -20.81
CA ASP A 128 5.51 8.27 -20.53
C ASP A 128 5.85 9.22 -19.37
N SER A 129 6.94 8.94 -18.64
CA SER A 129 7.50 9.89 -17.68
C SER A 129 8.23 11.03 -18.40
N VAL A 130 7.90 12.26 -18.02
CA VAL A 130 8.47 13.49 -18.58
C VAL A 130 9.18 14.33 -17.53
N LEU A 131 10.24 15.03 -17.96
CA LEU A 131 10.87 16.09 -17.17
C LEU A 131 10.11 17.39 -17.40
N GLN A 132 9.35 17.85 -16.42
CA GLN A 132 8.71 19.16 -16.45
C GLN A 132 9.73 20.25 -16.15
N LEU A 133 10.13 20.99 -17.19
CA LEU A 133 11.09 22.07 -17.10
C LEU A 133 10.42 23.40 -16.72
N ALA A 134 11.25 24.39 -16.37
CA ALA A 134 10.78 25.74 -16.14
C ALA A 134 10.21 26.35 -17.44
N ALA A 135 9.12 27.10 -17.33
CA ALA A 135 8.46 27.70 -18.48
C ALA A 135 9.41 28.55 -19.35
N GLY A 136 9.37 28.32 -20.66
CA GLY A 136 10.19 28.97 -21.67
C GLY A 136 11.59 28.38 -21.85
N THR A 137 11.91 27.24 -21.21
CA THR A 137 13.21 26.57 -21.38
C THR A 137 13.39 26.05 -22.81
N LEU A 138 12.32 25.55 -23.43
CA LEU A 138 12.38 25.00 -24.79
C LEU A 138 11.97 26.01 -25.90
N ALA A 139 11.61 27.23 -25.52
CA ALA A 139 11.00 28.21 -26.44
C ALA A 139 11.87 28.65 -27.62
N GLU A 140 13.20 28.45 -27.56
CA GLU A 140 14.13 28.79 -28.64
C GLU A 140 14.33 27.66 -29.68
N TYR A 141 13.84 26.46 -29.39
CA TYR A 141 13.98 25.30 -30.27
C TYR A 141 12.78 25.15 -31.21
N ALA A 142 13.01 24.55 -32.38
CA ALA A 142 11.95 24.12 -33.29
C ALA A 142 11.71 22.62 -33.15
N ALA A 143 10.50 22.14 -33.46
CA ALA A 143 10.22 20.71 -33.49
C ALA A 143 11.23 19.97 -34.41
N GLY A 144 11.76 18.84 -33.92
CA GLY A 144 12.83 18.06 -34.52
C GLY A 144 14.25 18.55 -34.19
N SER A 145 14.41 19.65 -33.44
CA SER A 145 15.72 20.10 -32.99
C SER A 145 16.34 19.08 -32.03
N LEU A 146 17.64 18.86 -32.16
CA LEU A 146 18.37 18.03 -31.22
C LEU A 146 18.79 18.87 -30.01
N ILE A 147 18.45 18.41 -28.82
CA ILE A 147 18.97 18.93 -27.55
C ILE A 147 19.96 17.94 -26.96
N ALA A 148 20.90 18.45 -26.17
CA ALA A 148 21.86 17.68 -25.39
C ALA A 148 21.64 17.97 -23.90
N ILE A 149 21.52 16.89 -23.13
CA ILE A 149 21.52 16.90 -21.67
C ILE A 149 22.85 16.32 -21.22
N THR A 150 23.67 17.17 -20.62
CA THR A 150 24.99 16.81 -20.09
C THR A 150 24.90 16.67 -18.58
N VAL A 151 25.43 15.57 -18.05
CA VAL A 151 25.57 15.34 -16.61
C VAL A 151 26.84 16.01 -16.11
N THR A 152 26.74 16.81 -15.06
CA THR A 152 27.86 17.53 -14.43
C THR A 152 27.88 17.30 -12.93
N ASP A 153 28.98 17.69 -12.27
CA ASP A 153 29.08 17.64 -10.80
C ASP A 153 28.06 18.54 -10.09
N ASP A 154 27.52 19.54 -10.78
CA ASP A 154 26.57 20.53 -10.24
C ASP A 154 25.11 20.28 -10.68
N GLY A 155 24.84 19.16 -11.36
CA GLY A 155 23.52 18.79 -11.88
C GLY A 155 23.51 18.58 -13.39
N LEU A 156 22.35 18.71 -14.02
CA LEU A 156 22.19 18.54 -15.47
C LEU A 156 22.27 19.90 -16.18
N THR A 157 22.80 19.91 -17.40
CA THR A 157 22.76 21.10 -18.27
C THR A 157 22.09 20.76 -19.58
N LEU A 158 21.24 21.66 -20.08
CA LEU A 158 20.54 21.52 -21.34
C LEU A 158 21.01 22.58 -22.34
N ALA A 159 21.37 22.14 -23.54
CA ALA A 159 21.75 23.01 -24.66
C ALA A 159 21.35 22.40 -26.01
N GLY A 160 21.28 23.22 -27.07
CA GLY A 160 21.12 22.73 -28.43
C GLY A 160 22.35 21.94 -28.92
N ALA A 161 22.09 20.85 -29.63
CA ALA A 161 23.11 19.99 -30.22
C ALA A 161 23.13 20.09 -31.74
N PRO A 162 24.30 19.96 -32.39
CA PRO A 162 24.38 19.81 -33.85
C PRO A 162 23.87 18.42 -34.26
N GLU A 163 23.40 18.29 -35.50
CA GLU A 163 23.09 16.98 -36.08
C GLU A 163 24.35 16.09 -36.11
N PRO A 164 24.27 14.85 -35.58
CA PRO A 164 25.41 13.95 -35.53
C PRO A 164 25.76 13.38 -36.91
N GLU A 165 27.01 12.99 -37.10
CA GLU A 165 27.46 12.41 -38.36
C GLU A 165 26.99 10.94 -38.45
N PRO A 166 26.48 10.44 -39.58
CA PRO A 166 26.01 9.04 -39.70
C PRO A 166 27.07 7.99 -39.35
N SER A 167 28.36 8.33 -39.53
CA SER A 167 29.47 7.43 -39.18
C SER A 167 29.66 7.25 -37.67
N GLU A 168 29.10 8.12 -36.84
CA GLU A 168 29.16 8.02 -35.37
C GLU A 168 28.26 6.91 -34.85
N LEU A 169 27.05 6.77 -35.40
CA LEU A 169 26.12 5.71 -35.02
C LEU A 169 26.71 4.32 -35.25
N ALA A 170 27.32 4.10 -36.43
CA ALA A 170 28.00 2.85 -36.76
C ALA A 170 29.22 2.56 -35.86
N ARG A 171 29.91 3.60 -35.36
CA ARG A 171 30.99 3.42 -34.39
C ARG A 171 30.44 3.06 -33.01
N LEU A 172 29.37 3.72 -32.58
CA LEU A 172 28.72 3.47 -31.30
C LEU A 172 28.16 2.05 -31.23
N SER A 173 27.38 1.63 -32.23
CA SER A 173 26.86 0.26 -32.31
C SER A 173 27.97 -0.79 -32.35
N SER A 174 29.09 -0.51 -33.03
CA SER A 174 30.23 -1.41 -33.04
C SER A 174 30.95 -1.51 -31.69
N VAL A 175 30.97 -0.45 -30.89
CA VAL A 175 31.59 -0.46 -29.54
C VAL A 175 30.77 -1.31 -28.59
N VAL A 176 29.45 -1.21 -28.63
CA VAL A 176 28.54 -1.91 -27.68
C VAL A 176 28.11 -3.31 -28.15
N LEU A 177 28.64 -3.78 -29.29
CA LEU A 177 28.23 -5.04 -29.89
C LEU A 177 28.50 -6.25 -28.98
N ASP A 178 29.63 -6.26 -28.27
CA ASP A 178 29.96 -7.36 -27.35
C ASP A 178 28.98 -7.41 -26.16
N ASP A 179 28.58 -6.25 -25.63
CA ASP A 179 27.57 -6.15 -24.56
C ASP A 179 26.19 -6.59 -25.05
N TYR A 180 25.80 -6.17 -26.25
CA TYR A 180 24.57 -6.62 -26.90
C TYR A 180 24.54 -8.14 -27.05
N LEU A 181 25.62 -8.74 -27.56
CA LEU A 181 25.70 -10.19 -27.77
C LEU A 181 25.70 -10.98 -26.45
N GLU A 182 26.28 -10.42 -25.38
CA GLU A 182 26.22 -10.99 -24.04
C GLU A 182 24.79 -11.04 -23.48
N VAL A 183 24.01 -9.98 -23.72
CA VAL A 183 22.65 -9.83 -23.15
C VAL A 183 21.60 -10.56 -23.98
N PHE A 184 21.63 -10.40 -25.32
CA PHE A 184 20.58 -10.86 -26.22
C PHE A 184 20.93 -12.14 -27.00
N GLY A 185 22.20 -12.57 -26.99
CA GLY A 185 22.66 -13.77 -27.70
C GLY A 185 22.86 -13.55 -29.20
N VAL A 186 23.09 -14.66 -29.94
CA VAL A 186 23.58 -14.63 -31.35
C VAL A 186 22.52 -15.03 -32.39
N ASP A 187 21.25 -15.18 -32.01
CA ASP A 187 20.19 -15.57 -32.95
C ASP A 187 19.88 -14.51 -34.05
N LEU A 188 20.65 -13.40 -34.12
CA LEU A 188 20.40 -12.25 -35.00
C LEU A 188 21.45 -11.95 -36.08
N VAL A 189 22.40 -12.84 -36.39
CA VAL A 189 23.29 -12.64 -37.57
C VAL A 189 22.60 -13.03 -38.91
N SER A 190 21.31 -13.42 -38.91
CA SER A 190 20.64 -13.99 -40.08
C SER A 190 19.82 -13.03 -40.97
N THR A 191 19.77 -11.72 -40.72
CA THR A 191 18.88 -10.81 -41.51
C THR A 191 19.58 -9.81 -42.42
N SER A 192 20.93 -9.77 -42.47
CA SER A 192 21.62 -8.99 -43.52
C SER A 192 21.72 -9.79 -44.83
N PRO A 193 21.35 -9.24 -46.01
CA PRO A 193 21.43 -9.94 -47.29
C PRO A 193 22.84 -10.10 -47.87
N ASP A 194 23.90 -9.67 -47.17
CA ASP A 194 25.29 -9.79 -47.66
C ASP A 194 26.08 -10.88 -46.91
N PRO A 195 26.41 -12.02 -47.56
CA PRO A 195 27.13 -13.11 -46.93
C PRO A 195 28.64 -12.84 -47.02
N VAL A 196 29.25 -12.32 -45.95
CA VAL A 196 30.73 -12.25 -45.87
C VAL A 196 31.31 -13.14 -44.76
N PHE A 197 30.49 -13.66 -43.84
CA PHE A 197 30.99 -14.57 -42.79
C PHE A 197 30.03 -15.74 -42.57
N ALA A 198 29.95 -16.62 -43.58
CA ALA A 198 29.44 -17.97 -43.41
C ALA A 198 30.49 -18.92 -43.94
N GLU A 199 31.16 -19.62 -43.02
CA GLU A 199 31.82 -20.93 -43.15
C GLU A 199 32.94 -20.99 -42.10
N ASP A 200 32.60 -21.26 -40.84
CA ASP A 200 33.24 -22.27 -39.99
C ASP A 200 32.72 -22.21 -38.54
N GLU A 201 32.41 -23.40 -37.99
CA GLU A 201 32.14 -23.75 -36.57
C GLU A 201 30.67 -23.75 -36.03
N PRO A 202 29.92 -24.86 -36.24
CA PRO A 202 28.64 -25.13 -35.57
C PRO A 202 28.75 -25.53 -34.08
N GLU A 203 29.95 -25.81 -33.55
CA GLU A 203 30.14 -26.28 -32.17
C GLU A 203 30.25 -25.14 -31.13
N VAL A 204 30.46 -23.89 -31.56
CA VAL A 204 30.56 -22.71 -30.66
C VAL A 204 29.17 -22.12 -30.33
N LEU A 205 28.16 -22.37 -31.16
CA LEU A 205 26.80 -21.82 -31.00
C LEU A 205 25.96 -22.49 -29.89
N ALA A 206 26.36 -23.67 -29.41
CA ALA A 206 25.61 -24.42 -28.40
C ALA A 206 25.84 -23.91 -26.95
N ASP A 207 26.90 -23.14 -26.73
CA ASP A 207 27.32 -22.60 -25.42
C ASP A 207 26.96 -21.11 -25.23
N LEU A 208 26.27 -20.49 -26.20
CA LEU A 208 25.84 -19.10 -26.08
C LEU A 208 24.53 -18.99 -25.27
N PRO A 209 24.39 -17.98 -24.40
CA PRO A 209 23.19 -17.80 -23.58
C PRO A 209 21.94 -17.67 -24.47
N ARG A 210 20.82 -18.29 -24.04
CA ARG A 210 19.51 -17.98 -24.62
C ARG A 210 19.18 -16.52 -24.31
N SER A 211 18.49 -15.85 -25.23
CA SER A 211 17.96 -14.49 -25.02
C SER A 211 17.29 -14.38 -23.65
N ARG A 212 17.65 -13.32 -22.90
CA ARG A 212 17.09 -13.03 -21.56
C ARG A 212 15.66 -12.48 -21.60
N GLY A 213 15.03 -12.39 -22.77
CA GLY A 213 13.73 -11.74 -22.94
C GLY A 213 13.87 -10.22 -22.98
N ALA A 214 12.85 -9.51 -22.51
CA ALA A 214 12.94 -8.06 -22.28
C ALA A 214 13.83 -7.78 -21.06
N VAL A 215 14.68 -6.77 -21.16
CA VAL A 215 15.57 -6.31 -20.08
C VAL A 215 15.45 -4.81 -19.86
N PRO A 216 15.70 -4.29 -18.64
CA PRO A 216 15.61 -2.85 -18.39
C PRO A 216 16.67 -2.07 -19.18
N LEU A 217 16.25 -1.00 -19.86
CA LEU A 217 17.12 -0.18 -20.70
C LEU A 217 18.18 0.54 -19.87
N GLU A 218 17.82 1.09 -18.72
CA GLU A 218 18.73 1.78 -17.82
C GLU A 218 19.82 0.85 -17.27
N GLU A 219 19.50 -0.43 -17.06
CA GLU A 219 20.47 -1.43 -16.64
C GLU A 219 21.44 -1.79 -17.78
N PHE A 220 20.92 -1.93 -19.01
CA PHE A 220 21.75 -2.11 -20.20
C PHE A 220 22.67 -0.90 -20.45
N LEU A 221 22.17 0.32 -20.30
CA LEU A 221 22.98 1.53 -20.43
C LEU A 221 24.02 1.65 -19.31
N ALA A 222 23.69 1.27 -18.07
CA ALA A 222 24.65 1.22 -16.97
C ALA A 222 25.79 0.22 -17.24
N LEU A 223 25.47 -0.95 -17.81
CA LEU A 223 26.47 -1.93 -18.28
C LEU A 223 27.42 -1.32 -19.32
N VAL A 224 26.85 -0.72 -20.36
CA VAL A 224 27.61 -0.09 -21.45
C VAL A 224 28.51 1.04 -20.92
N LEU A 225 27.97 1.93 -20.07
CA LEU A 225 28.72 3.05 -19.51
C LEU A 225 29.87 2.60 -18.59
N ALA A 226 29.67 1.51 -17.85
CA ALA A 226 30.70 0.94 -16.98
C ALA A 226 31.87 0.34 -17.79
N ARG A 227 31.57 -0.35 -18.90
CA ARG A 227 32.58 -1.02 -19.74
C ARG A 227 33.21 -0.11 -20.79
N HIS A 228 32.50 0.93 -21.21
CA HIS A 228 32.91 1.81 -22.30
C HIS A 228 32.86 3.29 -21.89
N PRO A 229 33.79 3.77 -21.04
CA PRO A 229 33.82 5.17 -20.59
C PRO A 229 33.95 6.23 -21.70
N GLN A 230 34.26 5.81 -22.92
CA GLN A 230 34.37 6.69 -24.10
C GLN A 230 33.02 6.99 -24.79
N VAL A 231 31.96 6.22 -24.53
CA VAL A 231 30.64 6.44 -25.18
C VAL A 231 29.91 7.62 -24.56
N PHE A 232 29.01 8.26 -25.34
CA PHE A 232 28.23 9.43 -24.93
C PHE A 232 29.07 10.57 -24.33
N THR A 233 30.33 10.74 -24.74
CA THR A 233 31.20 11.83 -24.25
C THR A 233 31.02 13.15 -25.00
N THR A 234 30.24 13.13 -26.08
CA THR A 234 29.86 14.28 -26.89
C THR A 234 28.42 14.11 -27.36
N ALA A 235 27.73 15.22 -27.64
CA ALA A 235 26.40 15.16 -28.26
C ALA A 235 26.47 14.34 -29.56
N GLY A 236 25.62 13.32 -29.64
CA GLY A 236 25.67 12.30 -30.69
C GLY A 236 24.27 11.91 -31.15
N TRP A 237 24.12 10.66 -31.56
CA TRP A 237 22.81 10.10 -31.87
C TRP A 237 22.04 9.79 -30.58
N PRO A 238 20.72 10.07 -30.53
CA PRO A 238 19.83 9.60 -29.49
C PRO A 238 19.92 8.08 -29.24
N VAL A 239 19.51 7.63 -28.06
CA VAL A 239 19.54 6.21 -27.71
C VAL A 239 18.53 5.44 -28.56
N ALA A 240 17.39 6.05 -28.89
CA ALA A 240 16.40 5.47 -29.81
C ALA A 240 17.04 5.01 -31.13
N ASP A 241 17.86 5.86 -31.75
CA ASP A 241 18.55 5.53 -33.01
C ASP A 241 19.61 4.42 -32.83
N LEU A 242 20.24 4.33 -31.66
CA LEU A 242 21.15 3.22 -31.33
C LEU A 242 20.38 1.89 -31.22
N LEU A 243 19.23 1.89 -30.55
CA LEU A 243 18.38 0.70 -30.42
C LEU A 243 17.89 0.22 -31.80
N GLU A 244 17.41 1.14 -32.65
CA GLU A 244 17.01 0.83 -34.02
C GLU A 244 18.20 0.25 -34.83
N GLN A 245 19.40 0.81 -34.68
CA GLN A 245 20.61 0.31 -35.35
C GLN A 245 21.03 -1.10 -34.88
N LEU A 246 20.64 -1.49 -33.66
CA LEU A 246 20.89 -2.81 -33.05
C LEU A 246 19.72 -3.80 -33.24
N ASP A 247 18.67 -3.40 -33.96
CA ASP A 247 17.43 -4.20 -34.15
C ASP A 247 16.76 -4.57 -32.81
N LEU A 248 16.78 -3.61 -31.88
CA LEU A 248 16.09 -3.68 -30.59
C LEU A 248 14.82 -2.84 -30.62
N GLU A 249 13.73 -3.43 -30.15
CA GLU A 249 12.48 -2.76 -29.85
C GLU A 249 12.48 -2.34 -28.37
N HIS A 250 11.70 -1.31 -28.03
CA HIS A 250 11.57 -0.82 -26.66
C HIS A 250 10.13 -0.48 -26.31
N GLN A 251 9.73 -0.73 -25.07
CA GLN A 251 8.44 -0.37 -24.51
C GLN A 251 8.56 -0.25 -22.98
N ASP A 252 7.99 0.80 -22.38
CA ASP A 252 7.91 0.99 -20.92
C ASP A 252 9.25 0.84 -20.18
N GLY A 253 10.33 1.39 -20.76
CA GLY A 253 11.68 1.31 -20.19
C GLY A 253 12.38 -0.04 -20.38
N MET A 254 11.71 -1.00 -21.03
CA MET A 254 12.26 -2.30 -21.38
C MET A 254 12.77 -2.33 -22.82
N ILE A 255 13.81 -3.11 -23.10
CA ILE A 255 14.32 -3.40 -24.44
C ILE A 255 14.35 -4.90 -24.71
N ALA A 256 14.04 -5.27 -25.94
CA ALA A 256 14.08 -6.66 -26.39
C ALA A 256 14.44 -6.72 -27.88
N VAL A 257 14.76 -7.93 -28.34
CA VAL A 257 14.96 -8.19 -29.77
C VAL A 257 13.67 -7.97 -30.56
N ALA A 258 13.78 -7.58 -31.83
CA ALA A 258 12.63 -7.33 -32.69
C ALA A 258 11.62 -8.50 -32.72
N GLY A 259 10.32 -8.18 -32.60
CA GLY A 259 9.22 -9.14 -32.58
C GLY A 259 8.96 -9.78 -31.21
N PHE A 260 9.51 -9.21 -30.13
CA PHE A 260 9.21 -9.62 -28.77
C PHE A 260 7.79 -9.18 -28.34
N ASP A 261 7.13 -9.99 -27.52
CA ASP A 261 5.77 -9.71 -27.03
C ASP A 261 5.85 -9.02 -25.66
N PHE A 262 6.00 -7.69 -25.67
CA PHE A 262 6.12 -6.88 -24.45
C PHE A 262 4.88 -6.93 -23.57
N GLU A 263 3.68 -7.01 -24.17
CA GLU A 263 2.42 -7.06 -23.43
C GLU A 263 2.32 -8.36 -22.61
N ALA A 264 2.61 -9.50 -23.24
CA ALA A 264 2.61 -10.79 -22.55
C ALA A 264 3.70 -10.89 -21.46
N ASP A 265 4.89 -10.34 -21.70
CA ASP A 265 5.97 -10.30 -20.70
C ASP A 265 5.62 -9.39 -19.50
N SER A 266 5.08 -8.20 -19.78
CA SER A 266 4.62 -7.26 -18.75
C SER A 266 3.54 -7.88 -17.87
N GLN A 267 2.55 -8.55 -18.48
CA GLN A 267 1.51 -9.26 -17.73
C GLN A 267 2.09 -10.38 -16.85
N ALA A 268 2.99 -11.20 -17.40
CA ALA A 268 3.62 -12.28 -16.65
C ALA A 268 4.49 -11.79 -15.49
N ARG A 269 5.16 -10.64 -15.66
CA ARG A 269 5.94 -9.99 -14.60
C ARG A 269 5.04 -9.40 -13.51
N ALA A 270 3.97 -8.71 -13.89
CA ALA A 270 2.99 -8.19 -12.94
C ALA A 270 2.38 -9.30 -12.08
N GLU A 271 2.00 -10.43 -12.70
CA GLU A 271 1.50 -11.61 -11.99
C GLU A 271 2.56 -12.18 -11.02
N ALA A 272 3.84 -12.25 -11.45
CA ALA A 272 4.92 -12.74 -10.61
C ALA A 272 5.20 -11.82 -9.40
N ASP A 273 5.19 -10.51 -9.61
CA ASP A 273 5.37 -9.50 -8.57
C ASP A 273 4.21 -9.55 -7.56
N GLU A 274 2.98 -9.74 -8.03
CA GLU A 274 1.81 -9.93 -7.16
C GLU A 274 1.92 -11.23 -6.35
N ILE A 275 2.32 -12.34 -6.96
CA ILE A 275 2.56 -13.62 -6.27
C ILE A 275 3.63 -13.46 -5.18
N GLU A 276 4.73 -12.75 -5.46
CA GLU A 276 5.79 -12.49 -4.49
C GLU A 276 5.27 -11.64 -3.33
N MET A 277 4.56 -10.54 -3.63
CA MET A 277 3.95 -9.67 -2.63
C MET A 277 2.99 -10.43 -1.71
N LEU A 278 2.14 -11.29 -2.26
CA LEU A 278 1.21 -12.12 -1.50
C LEU A 278 1.93 -13.20 -0.67
N THR A 279 2.98 -13.81 -1.22
CA THR A 279 3.85 -14.76 -0.51
C THR A 279 4.43 -14.11 0.75
N GLU A 280 4.99 -12.91 0.63
CA GLU A 280 5.56 -12.18 1.76
C GLU A 280 4.50 -11.68 2.76
N THR A 281 3.39 -11.13 2.25
CA THR A 281 2.35 -10.50 3.08
C THR A 281 1.60 -11.52 3.94
N TYR A 282 1.29 -12.68 3.37
CA TYR A 282 0.44 -13.70 4.00
C TYR A 282 1.19 -14.97 4.43
N ASP A 283 2.51 -15.04 4.25
CA ASP A 283 3.35 -16.22 4.53
C ASP A 283 2.86 -17.47 3.75
N LEU A 284 2.58 -17.27 2.46
CA LEU A 284 2.09 -18.30 1.55
C LEU A 284 3.23 -18.88 0.71
N ASP A 285 3.10 -20.12 0.23
CA ASP A 285 3.97 -20.58 -0.86
C ASP A 285 3.50 -20.02 -2.22
N PRO A 286 4.37 -19.98 -3.26
CA PRO A 286 4.01 -19.39 -4.55
C PRO A 286 2.78 -20.02 -5.23
N THR A 287 2.49 -21.31 -4.99
CA THR A 287 1.30 -21.96 -5.55
C THR A 287 0.02 -21.59 -4.79
N GLN A 288 0.15 -21.35 -3.48
CA GLN A 288 -0.94 -20.80 -2.67
C GLN A 288 -1.23 -19.34 -3.05
N ALA A 289 -0.21 -18.52 -3.26
CA ALA A 289 -0.36 -17.14 -3.71
C ALA A 289 -0.96 -17.06 -5.12
N ALA A 290 -0.52 -17.91 -6.08
CA ALA A 290 -1.14 -18.00 -7.40
C ALA A 290 -2.64 -18.35 -7.35
N ALA A 291 -3.04 -19.20 -6.39
CA ALA A 291 -4.46 -19.49 -6.18
C ALA A 291 -5.24 -18.25 -5.69
N VAL A 292 -4.62 -17.35 -4.91
CA VAL A 292 -5.24 -16.07 -4.52
C VAL A 292 -5.42 -15.17 -5.75
N VAL A 293 -4.36 -15.00 -6.56
CA VAL A 293 -4.41 -14.22 -7.81
C VAL A 293 -5.51 -14.71 -8.74
N ALA A 294 -5.62 -16.03 -8.95
CA ALA A 294 -6.68 -16.60 -9.78
C ALA A 294 -8.11 -16.24 -9.29
N PHE A 295 -8.32 -16.20 -7.97
CA PHE A 295 -9.60 -15.73 -7.42
C PHE A 295 -9.80 -14.23 -7.64
N SER A 296 -8.75 -13.41 -7.47
CA SER A 296 -8.79 -11.96 -7.72
C SER A 296 -9.12 -11.65 -9.18
N ASP A 297 -8.42 -12.29 -10.12
CA ASP A 297 -8.67 -12.16 -11.56
C ASP A 297 -10.11 -12.52 -11.92
N LYS A 298 -10.65 -13.62 -11.36
CA LYS A 298 -12.03 -14.01 -11.61
C LYS A 298 -13.03 -12.99 -11.05
N ILE A 299 -12.74 -12.37 -9.91
CA ILE A 299 -13.60 -11.33 -9.35
C ILE A 299 -13.56 -10.07 -10.22
N ALA A 300 -12.37 -9.65 -10.69
CA ALA A 300 -12.20 -8.54 -11.61
C ALA A 300 -12.91 -8.79 -12.95
N GLU A 301 -12.78 -9.98 -13.53
CA GLU A 301 -13.48 -10.37 -14.76
C GLU A 301 -15.02 -10.27 -14.61
N VAL A 302 -15.55 -10.78 -13.48
CA VAL A 302 -16.99 -10.70 -13.21
C VAL A 302 -17.42 -9.25 -12.97
N HIS A 303 -16.59 -8.46 -12.29
CA HIS A 303 -16.84 -7.04 -12.06
C HIS A 303 -16.96 -6.27 -13.37
N ASP A 304 -15.98 -6.44 -14.26
CA ASP A 304 -15.93 -5.74 -15.55
C ASP A 304 -17.11 -6.15 -16.44
N ALA A 305 -17.44 -7.45 -16.49
CA ALA A 305 -18.60 -7.94 -17.23
C ALA A 305 -19.94 -7.38 -16.70
N VAL A 306 -20.06 -7.22 -15.38
CA VAL A 306 -21.25 -6.60 -14.75
C VAL A 306 -21.30 -5.10 -15.04
N HIS A 307 -20.16 -4.43 -15.00
CA HIS A 307 -20.04 -3.00 -15.28
C HIS A 307 -20.41 -2.68 -16.73
N GLU A 308 -19.85 -3.42 -17.71
CA GLU A 308 -20.20 -3.30 -19.13
C GLU A 308 -21.69 -3.54 -19.37
N TRP A 309 -22.27 -4.56 -18.73
CA TRP A 309 -23.70 -4.87 -18.84
C TRP A 309 -24.59 -3.73 -18.30
N ALA A 310 -24.19 -3.10 -17.20
CA ALA A 310 -24.92 -1.98 -16.60
C ALA A 310 -24.87 -0.72 -17.50
N ASP A 311 -23.72 -0.45 -18.13
CA ASP A 311 -23.50 0.70 -18.99
C ASP A 311 -24.18 0.59 -20.37
N ASP A 312 -24.36 -0.63 -20.89
CA ASP A 312 -25.06 -0.89 -22.15
C ASP A 312 -26.55 -0.49 -22.13
N GLY A 313 -27.10 -0.13 -20.96
CA GLY A 313 -28.44 0.47 -20.82
C GLY A 313 -29.59 -0.45 -21.21
N THR A 314 -29.32 -1.74 -21.44
CA THR A 314 -30.34 -2.74 -21.73
C THR A 314 -30.83 -3.38 -20.44
N ASP A 315 -31.74 -2.70 -19.74
CA ASP A 315 -32.50 -3.19 -18.57
C ASP A 315 -33.37 -4.45 -18.86
N GLU A 316 -33.31 -5.00 -20.09
CA GLU A 316 -34.12 -6.14 -20.54
C GLU A 316 -33.34 -7.48 -20.62
N GLY A 317 -32.12 -7.56 -20.09
CA GLY A 317 -31.31 -8.79 -20.01
C GLY A 317 -31.22 -9.40 -18.61
N ASN A 318 -30.90 -10.70 -18.52
CA ASN A 318 -30.38 -11.25 -17.27
C ASN A 318 -28.94 -10.76 -17.08
N ALA A 319 -28.52 -10.53 -15.83
CA ALA A 319 -27.11 -10.34 -15.50
C ALA A 319 -26.25 -11.48 -16.08
N PRO A 320 -24.97 -11.22 -16.42
CA PRO A 320 -24.07 -12.24 -16.96
C PRO A 320 -24.03 -13.48 -16.05
N GLU A 321 -24.05 -14.68 -16.66
CA GLU A 321 -23.87 -15.93 -15.91
C GLU A 321 -22.42 -16.02 -15.42
N VAL A 322 -22.23 -16.28 -14.13
CA VAL A 322 -20.90 -16.45 -13.53
C VAL A 322 -20.35 -17.83 -13.85
N GLU A 323 -19.44 -17.91 -14.83
CA GLU A 323 -18.64 -19.09 -15.11
C GLU A 323 -17.36 -19.08 -14.26
N ALA A 324 -17.29 -19.98 -13.28
CA ALA A 324 -16.16 -20.08 -12.33
C ALA A 324 -15.55 -21.49 -12.26
N LEU A 325 -15.86 -22.37 -13.22
CA LEU A 325 -15.36 -23.76 -13.19
C LEU A 325 -13.88 -23.89 -13.54
N ASP A 326 -13.30 -22.84 -14.11
CA ASP A 326 -11.86 -22.65 -14.29
C ASP A 326 -11.11 -22.54 -12.96
N LEU A 327 -11.75 -22.12 -11.86
CA LEU A 327 -11.17 -22.11 -10.50
C LEU A 327 -11.16 -23.48 -9.80
N VAL A 328 -11.70 -24.54 -10.43
CA VAL A 328 -11.70 -25.90 -9.85
C VAL A 328 -10.31 -26.40 -9.44
N PRO A 329 -9.21 -26.15 -10.21
CA PRO A 329 -7.86 -26.52 -9.80
C PRO A 329 -7.40 -25.85 -8.50
N GLU A 330 -7.96 -24.68 -8.17
CA GLU A 330 -7.56 -23.86 -7.01
C GLU A 330 -8.30 -24.21 -5.71
N LEU A 331 -9.48 -24.84 -5.81
CA LEU A 331 -10.28 -25.25 -4.64
C LEU A 331 -9.51 -26.05 -3.57
N PRO A 332 -8.56 -26.94 -3.90
CA PRO A 332 -7.70 -27.59 -2.91
C PRO A 332 -6.96 -26.64 -1.95
N PHE A 333 -6.53 -25.46 -2.42
CA PHE A 333 -5.75 -24.50 -1.62
C PHE A 333 -6.61 -23.82 -0.54
N LEU A 334 -7.92 -23.71 -0.75
CA LEU A 334 -8.87 -23.18 0.24
C LEU A 334 -9.01 -24.04 1.52
N SER A 335 -8.26 -25.15 1.63
CA SER A 335 -8.12 -25.88 2.90
C SER A 335 -7.09 -25.25 3.83
N ASP A 336 -6.25 -24.35 3.33
CA ASP A 336 -5.36 -23.52 4.14
C ASP A 336 -6.11 -22.24 4.59
N PRO A 337 -6.22 -21.99 5.91
CA PRO A 337 -6.88 -20.79 6.40
C PRO A 337 -6.25 -19.47 5.94
N MET A 338 -4.94 -19.42 5.67
CA MET A 338 -4.29 -18.18 5.21
C MET A 338 -4.59 -17.85 3.76
N VAL A 339 -4.80 -18.85 2.90
CA VAL A 339 -5.24 -18.63 1.52
C VAL A 339 -6.61 -17.96 1.47
N VAL A 340 -7.57 -18.44 2.28
CA VAL A 340 -8.90 -17.81 2.31
C VAL A 340 -8.87 -16.42 2.94
N VAL A 341 -8.01 -16.19 3.95
CA VAL A 341 -7.80 -14.84 4.50
C VAL A 341 -7.25 -13.90 3.43
N ALA A 342 -6.23 -14.31 2.67
CA ALA A 342 -5.68 -13.51 1.57
C ALA A 342 -6.73 -13.18 0.51
N ILE A 343 -7.50 -14.18 0.04
CA ILE A 343 -8.60 -13.95 -0.92
C ILE A 343 -9.58 -12.90 -0.38
N ALA A 344 -9.97 -13.00 0.90
CA ALA A 344 -10.91 -12.06 1.49
C ALA A 344 -10.32 -10.65 1.67
N GLU A 345 -9.10 -10.50 2.16
CA GLU A 345 -8.50 -9.18 2.42
C GLU A 345 -8.13 -8.44 1.13
N GLU A 346 -7.69 -9.16 0.09
CA GLU A 346 -7.38 -8.57 -1.22
C GLU A 346 -8.64 -8.16 -2.00
N ASN A 347 -9.76 -8.91 -1.84
CA ASN A 347 -10.92 -8.74 -2.72
C ASN A 347 -12.18 -8.21 -2.03
N LEU A 348 -12.32 -8.35 -0.72
CA LEU A 348 -13.50 -7.87 0.01
C LEU A 348 -13.17 -6.54 0.68
N THR A 349 -12.83 -5.55 -0.15
CA THR A 349 -12.71 -4.16 0.27
C THR A 349 -14.09 -3.62 0.67
N GLY A 350 -14.17 -2.38 1.15
CA GLY A 350 -15.40 -1.81 1.71
C GLY A 350 -16.63 -1.76 0.77
N ASP A 351 -16.50 -2.21 -0.48
CA ASP A 351 -17.55 -2.29 -1.49
C ASP A 351 -18.39 -3.59 -1.35
N PRO A 352 -19.69 -3.48 -0.97
CA PRO A 352 -20.60 -4.62 -0.90
C PRO A 352 -20.77 -5.40 -2.21
N HIS A 353 -20.56 -4.78 -3.38
CA HIS A 353 -20.71 -5.44 -4.68
C HIS A 353 -19.68 -6.56 -4.89
N LEU A 354 -18.45 -6.37 -4.40
CA LEU A 354 -17.40 -7.40 -4.43
C LEU A 354 -17.82 -8.64 -3.62
N GLY A 355 -18.49 -8.42 -2.48
CA GLY A 355 -19.07 -9.50 -1.67
C GLY A 355 -20.15 -10.30 -2.40
N ASP A 356 -21.02 -9.65 -3.17
CA ASP A 356 -22.04 -10.34 -3.97
C ASP A 356 -21.42 -11.17 -5.10
N MET A 357 -20.38 -10.65 -5.75
CA MET A 357 -19.67 -11.36 -6.83
C MET A 357 -18.94 -12.59 -6.31
N LEU A 358 -18.13 -12.45 -5.25
CA LEU A 358 -17.45 -13.59 -4.65
C LEU A 358 -18.45 -14.63 -4.10
N SER A 359 -19.55 -14.18 -3.49
CA SER A 359 -20.64 -15.06 -3.05
C SER A 359 -21.21 -15.89 -4.21
N SER A 360 -21.40 -15.27 -5.39
CA SER A 360 -21.89 -15.92 -6.61
C SER A 360 -20.89 -16.94 -7.17
N ILE A 361 -19.60 -16.57 -7.23
CA ILE A 361 -18.49 -17.47 -7.62
C ILE A 361 -18.48 -18.71 -6.71
N LEU A 362 -18.48 -18.51 -5.39
CA LEU A 362 -18.45 -19.61 -4.41
C LEU A 362 -19.72 -20.48 -4.46
N HIS A 363 -20.86 -19.90 -4.80
CA HIS A 363 -22.10 -20.65 -4.99
C HIS A 363 -21.97 -21.66 -6.14
N THR A 364 -21.44 -21.23 -7.29
CA THR A 364 -21.19 -22.09 -8.47
C THR A 364 -20.21 -23.22 -8.13
N LEU A 365 -19.19 -22.94 -7.31
CA LEU A 365 -18.14 -23.89 -6.94
C LEU A 365 -18.55 -24.89 -5.85
N THR A 366 -19.61 -24.62 -5.08
CA THR A 366 -19.97 -25.37 -3.85
C THR A 366 -20.11 -26.88 -4.07
N GLN A 367 -20.64 -27.33 -5.22
CA GLN A 367 -20.89 -28.75 -5.49
C GLN A 367 -19.62 -29.54 -5.86
N VAL A 368 -18.60 -28.83 -6.36
CA VAL A 368 -17.33 -29.42 -6.79
C VAL A 368 -16.21 -29.22 -5.77
N THR A 369 -16.46 -28.44 -4.70
CA THR A 369 -15.52 -28.20 -3.60
C THR A 369 -15.09 -29.50 -2.90
N PRO A 370 -13.77 -29.81 -2.83
CA PRO A 370 -13.25 -30.92 -2.04
C PRO A 370 -13.62 -30.81 -0.57
N ARG A 371 -13.87 -31.93 0.11
CA ARG A 371 -14.30 -31.96 1.52
C ARG A 371 -13.39 -31.15 2.46
N ARG A 372 -12.07 -31.22 2.26
CA ARG A 372 -11.07 -30.51 3.09
C ARG A 372 -11.15 -28.99 2.96
N SER A 373 -11.69 -28.50 1.84
CA SER A 373 -11.78 -27.07 1.51
C SER A 373 -13.13 -26.46 1.89
N GLN A 374 -14.09 -27.27 2.35
CA GLN A 374 -15.44 -26.80 2.64
C GLN A 374 -15.48 -25.84 3.84
N ALA A 375 -14.54 -25.96 4.79
CA ALA A 375 -14.43 -25.03 5.91
C ALA A 375 -14.03 -23.64 5.41
N GLY A 376 -12.99 -23.54 4.56
CA GLY A 376 -12.55 -22.29 3.95
C GLY A 376 -13.63 -21.65 3.07
N VAL A 377 -14.32 -22.43 2.23
CA VAL A 377 -15.45 -21.93 1.43
C VAL A 377 -16.60 -21.41 2.32
N ALA A 378 -16.94 -22.13 3.39
CA ALA A 378 -17.97 -21.67 4.33
C ALA A 378 -17.54 -20.37 5.03
N TRP A 379 -16.26 -20.23 5.36
CA TRP A 379 -15.72 -19.00 5.94
C TRP A 379 -15.76 -17.82 4.95
N LEU A 380 -15.35 -18.01 3.69
CA LEU A 380 -15.43 -16.96 2.66
C LEU A 380 -16.88 -16.52 2.40
N GLN A 381 -17.82 -17.47 2.33
CA GLN A 381 -19.25 -17.15 2.25
C GLN A 381 -19.72 -16.34 3.47
N GLY A 382 -19.18 -16.66 4.66
CA GLY A 382 -19.42 -15.89 5.88
C GLY A 382 -18.92 -14.46 5.79
N ARG A 383 -17.70 -14.25 5.26
CA ARG A 383 -17.12 -12.91 5.02
C ARG A 383 -17.97 -12.10 4.04
N CYS A 384 -18.43 -12.71 2.95
CA CYS A 384 -19.34 -12.06 1.99
C CYS A 384 -20.64 -11.63 2.69
N ALA A 385 -21.28 -12.53 3.45
CA ALA A 385 -22.49 -12.20 4.21
C ALA A 385 -22.25 -11.10 5.26
N ASP A 386 -21.07 -11.07 5.89
CA ASP A 386 -20.69 -10.08 6.88
C ASP A 386 -20.52 -8.67 6.28
N LEU A 387 -19.89 -8.59 5.10
CA LEU A 387 -19.77 -7.35 4.32
C LEU A 387 -21.14 -6.80 3.92
N LEU A 388 -22.08 -7.68 3.53
CA LEU A 388 -23.45 -7.35 3.18
C LEU A 388 -24.35 -7.02 4.41
N GLY A 389 -23.80 -6.96 5.63
CA GLY A 389 -24.56 -6.68 6.85
C GLY A 389 -25.47 -7.84 7.31
N GLN A 390 -25.36 -9.03 6.72
CA GLN A 390 -26.19 -10.20 7.02
C GLN A 390 -25.61 -10.99 8.22
N ILE A 391 -25.51 -10.33 9.38
CA ILE A 391 -24.72 -10.83 10.53
C ILE A 391 -25.17 -12.20 11.07
N ASP A 392 -26.47 -12.49 11.04
CA ASP A 392 -26.99 -13.81 11.45
C ASP A 392 -26.57 -14.93 10.48
N GLN A 393 -26.54 -14.62 9.18
CA GLN A 393 -26.09 -15.56 8.15
C GLN A 393 -24.57 -15.77 8.23
N ALA A 394 -23.81 -14.68 8.39
CA ALA A 394 -22.37 -14.74 8.61
C ALA A 394 -22.02 -15.63 9.81
N GLN A 395 -22.67 -15.43 10.96
CA GLN A 395 -22.49 -16.27 12.14
C GLN A 395 -22.75 -17.76 11.82
N THR A 396 -23.85 -18.06 11.13
CA THR A 396 -24.21 -19.45 10.78
C THR A 396 -23.14 -20.11 9.89
N LEU A 397 -22.56 -19.34 8.97
CA LEU A 397 -21.52 -19.81 8.05
C LEU A 397 -20.17 -20.02 8.76
N TYR A 398 -19.79 -19.14 9.68
CA TYR A 398 -18.61 -19.34 10.52
C TYR A 398 -18.76 -20.51 11.49
N GLU A 399 -19.94 -20.70 12.08
CA GLU A 399 -20.25 -21.89 12.90
C GLU A 399 -20.12 -23.17 12.06
N LYS A 400 -20.62 -23.18 10.82
CA LYS A 400 -20.44 -24.28 9.87
C LYS A 400 -18.97 -24.53 9.53
N ALA A 401 -18.16 -23.48 9.35
CA ALA A 401 -16.73 -23.63 9.15
C ALA A 401 -16.07 -24.35 10.34
N LEU A 402 -16.44 -23.99 11.58
CA LEU A 402 -15.96 -24.67 12.79
C LEU A 402 -16.49 -26.10 12.99
N GLU A 403 -17.67 -26.43 12.44
CA GLU A 403 -18.18 -27.80 12.42
C GLU A 403 -17.37 -28.69 11.46
N LEU A 404 -16.88 -28.11 10.35
CA LEU A 404 -16.09 -28.80 9.34
C LEU A 404 -14.61 -28.90 9.73
N ASP A 405 -14.09 -27.85 10.36
CA ASP A 405 -12.74 -27.78 10.91
C ASP A 405 -12.74 -27.03 12.25
N ALA A 406 -12.58 -27.79 13.33
CA ALA A 406 -12.64 -27.27 14.69
C ALA A 406 -11.46 -26.35 15.07
N ASP A 407 -10.40 -26.34 14.27
CA ASP A 407 -9.17 -25.55 14.47
C ASP A 407 -9.08 -24.36 13.49
N HIS A 408 -10.13 -24.10 12.69
CA HIS A 408 -10.19 -22.99 11.73
C HIS A 408 -10.17 -21.61 12.42
N PHE A 409 -8.98 -21.11 12.73
CA PHE A 409 -8.79 -19.91 13.54
C PHE A 409 -9.40 -18.63 12.96
N PRO A 410 -9.47 -18.40 11.62
CA PRO A 410 -10.16 -17.22 11.10
C PRO A 410 -11.64 -17.22 11.47
N ALA A 411 -12.31 -18.39 11.45
CA ALA A 411 -13.72 -18.50 11.82
C ALA A 411 -13.93 -18.22 13.32
N MET A 412 -12.97 -18.62 14.16
CA MET A 412 -13.01 -18.29 15.60
C MET A 412 -12.87 -16.79 15.83
N ARG A 413 -11.99 -16.09 15.09
CA ARG A 413 -11.83 -14.64 15.18
C ARG A 413 -13.12 -13.91 14.79
N GLU A 414 -13.69 -14.21 13.62
CA GLU A 414 -14.95 -13.59 13.17
C GLU A 414 -16.11 -13.82 14.15
N LEU A 415 -16.25 -15.04 14.67
CA LEU A 415 -17.26 -15.35 15.69
C LEU A 415 -17.02 -14.61 17.00
N ALA A 416 -15.76 -14.38 17.38
CA ALA A 416 -15.44 -13.60 18.56
C ALA A 416 -15.89 -12.14 18.40
N THR A 417 -15.66 -11.55 17.22
CA THR A 417 -16.10 -10.20 16.89
C THR A 417 -17.63 -10.10 16.89
N ILE A 418 -18.35 -11.08 16.31
CA ILE A 418 -19.83 -11.11 16.38
C ILE A 418 -20.33 -11.27 17.83
N HIS A 419 -19.67 -12.08 18.64
CA HIS A 419 -20.02 -12.21 20.06
C HIS A 419 -19.74 -10.93 20.84
N SER A 420 -18.63 -10.25 20.54
CA SER A 420 -18.29 -8.94 21.10
C SER A 420 -19.36 -7.91 20.73
N LEU A 421 -19.74 -7.84 19.45
CA LEU A 421 -20.82 -7.00 18.93
C LEU A 421 -22.12 -7.20 19.73
N ARG A 422 -22.50 -8.47 19.96
CA ARG A 422 -23.70 -8.86 20.73
C ARG A 422 -23.60 -8.66 22.25
N GLY A 423 -22.45 -8.22 22.76
CA GLY A 423 -22.24 -8.00 24.20
C GLY A 423 -21.82 -9.25 24.98
N ASP A 424 -21.49 -10.37 24.32
CA ASP A 424 -21.06 -11.62 24.95
C ASP A 424 -19.53 -11.69 25.07
N ALA A 425 -18.98 -10.89 25.98
CA ALA A 425 -17.53 -10.77 26.20
C ALA A 425 -16.86 -12.11 26.55
N ASN A 426 -17.55 -12.98 27.29
CA ASN A 426 -16.99 -14.27 27.72
C ASN A 426 -16.78 -15.22 26.53
N LYS A 427 -17.73 -15.29 25.60
CA LYS A 427 -17.55 -16.09 24.39
C LYS A 427 -16.50 -15.49 23.46
N ALA A 428 -16.49 -14.17 23.30
CA ALA A 428 -15.48 -13.49 22.50
C ALA A 428 -14.05 -13.81 22.99
N VAL A 429 -13.78 -13.62 24.30
CA VAL A 429 -12.48 -13.98 24.90
C VAL A 429 -12.15 -15.45 24.72
N SER A 430 -13.12 -16.35 24.94
CA SER A 430 -12.89 -17.79 24.79
C SER A 430 -12.54 -18.18 23.35
N LEU A 431 -13.12 -17.52 22.34
CA LEU A 431 -12.85 -17.80 20.93
C LEU A 431 -11.50 -17.22 20.51
N LEU A 432 -11.19 -15.97 20.89
CA LEU A 432 -9.89 -15.35 20.63
C LEU A 432 -8.74 -16.17 21.22
N GLN A 433 -8.87 -16.65 22.46
CA GLN A 433 -7.87 -17.50 23.09
C GLN A 433 -7.69 -18.84 22.36
N ARG A 434 -8.78 -19.43 21.85
CA ARG A 434 -8.71 -20.68 21.06
C ARG A 434 -8.14 -20.46 19.67
N ALA A 435 -8.37 -19.31 19.07
CA ALA A 435 -7.75 -18.89 17.82
C ALA A 435 -6.24 -18.64 17.95
N GLY A 436 -5.70 -18.65 19.17
CA GLY A 436 -4.27 -18.50 19.43
C GLY A 436 -3.77 -17.06 19.30
N VAL A 437 -4.65 -16.06 19.41
CA VAL A 437 -4.24 -14.66 19.31
C VAL A 437 -3.26 -14.28 20.44
N PRO A 438 -2.27 -13.40 20.20
CA PRO A 438 -1.35 -12.93 21.22
C PRO A 438 -2.06 -12.30 22.43
N ALA A 439 -1.42 -12.34 23.60
CA ALA A 439 -2.00 -11.78 24.83
C ALA A 439 -2.19 -10.26 24.79
N ASP A 440 -1.46 -9.57 23.92
CA ASP A 440 -1.53 -8.14 23.63
C ASP A 440 -2.36 -7.81 22.39
N ASP A 441 -3.07 -8.79 21.80
CA ASP A 441 -4.07 -8.54 20.75
C ASP A 441 -5.06 -7.46 21.23
N PRO A 442 -5.25 -6.37 20.46
CA PRO A 442 -6.07 -5.24 20.90
C PRO A 442 -7.52 -5.60 21.23
N GLU A 443 -8.14 -6.50 20.45
CA GLU A 443 -9.53 -6.90 20.67
C GLU A 443 -9.63 -7.73 21.95
N LEU A 444 -8.71 -8.70 22.13
CA LEU A 444 -8.64 -9.49 23.36
C LEU A 444 -8.45 -8.60 24.60
N ALA A 445 -7.55 -7.61 24.52
CA ALA A 445 -7.27 -6.68 25.62
C ALA A 445 -8.49 -5.82 25.99
N VAL A 446 -9.29 -5.40 25.01
CA VAL A 446 -10.51 -4.62 25.24
C VAL A 446 -11.61 -5.51 25.80
N VAL A 447 -11.95 -6.62 25.12
CA VAL A 447 -13.11 -7.45 25.50
C VAL A 447 -12.91 -8.14 26.86
N SER A 448 -11.67 -8.43 27.25
CA SER A 448 -11.34 -9.01 28.56
C SER A 448 -11.73 -8.12 29.74
N LYS A 449 -11.84 -6.79 29.56
CA LYS A 449 -12.27 -5.87 30.62
C LYS A 449 -13.75 -6.03 30.98
N TYR A 450 -14.52 -6.65 30.09
CA TYR A 450 -15.97 -6.74 30.16
C TYR A 450 -16.46 -8.16 30.45
N THR A 451 -15.56 -9.11 30.74
CA THR A 451 -15.95 -10.46 31.16
C THR A 451 -16.61 -10.42 32.54
N GLY A 452 -17.80 -11.01 32.66
CA GLY A 452 -18.48 -11.11 33.96
C GLY A 452 -17.73 -12.02 34.94
N GLU A 453 -17.39 -11.50 36.12
CA GLU A 453 -16.80 -12.31 37.19
C GLU A 453 -17.83 -13.31 37.75
N ALA A 454 -17.45 -14.59 37.77
CA ALA A 454 -18.25 -15.60 38.45
C ALA A 454 -18.23 -15.34 39.96
N ARG A 455 -19.35 -14.85 40.50
CA ARG A 455 -19.60 -14.80 41.94
C ARG A 455 -19.43 -16.17 42.60
N ALA A 456 -18.33 -16.34 43.32
CA ALA A 456 -17.99 -17.59 44.03
C ALA A 456 -18.94 -17.89 45.20
N ASP A 457 -19.67 -16.88 45.67
CA ASP A 457 -20.62 -16.97 46.78
C ASP A 457 -22.01 -17.49 46.38
N ILE A 458 -22.27 -17.68 45.07
CA ILE A 458 -23.56 -18.17 44.55
C ILE A 458 -23.32 -19.47 43.76
N GLY A 459 -23.95 -20.57 44.19
CA GLY A 459 -23.89 -21.83 43.47
C GLY A 459 -24.53 -21.73 42.09
N ARG A 460 -23.96 -22.42 41.10
CA ARG A 460 -24.42 -22.43 39.70
C ARG A 460 -25.94 -22.64 39.53
N ASN A 461 -26.58 -23.38 40.44
CA ASN A 461 -28.01 -23.69 40.39
C ASN A 461 -28.89 -22.86 41.33
N ASP A 462 -28.30 -22.00 42.17
CA ASP A 462 -29.00 -21.16 43.14
C ASP A 462 -29.75 -20.03 42.45
N ASP A 463 -30.68 -19.38 43.16
CA ASP A 463 -31.37 -18.20 42.65
C ASP A 463 -30.38 -17.06 42.41
N CYS A 464 -30.56 -16.37 41.29
CA CYS A 464 -29.65 -15.28 40.94
C CYS A 464 -29.84 -14.07 41.86
N TRP A 465 -28.72 -13.45 42.25
CA TRP A 465 -28.68 -12.27 43.13
C TRP A 465 -29.48 -11.06 42.64
N CYS A 466 -29.74 -10.95 41.32
CA CYS A 466 -30.50 -9.86 40.72
C CYS A 466 -32.01 -9.84 41.05
N GLY A 467 -32.52 -10.85 41.75
CA GLY A 467 -33.96 -10.92 42.10
C GLY A 467 -34.88 -11.35 40.95
N SER A 468 -34.36 -11.82 39.81
CA SER A 468 -35.15 -12.27 38.66
C SER A 468 -35.93 -13.58 38.88
N GLY A 469 -35.65 -14.31 39.97
CA GLY A 469 -36.20 -15.64 40.22
C GLY A 469 -35.67 -16.75 39.28
N ARG A 470 -34.68 -16.44 38.43
CA ARG A 470 -34.01 -17.43 37.56
C ARG A 470 -32.77 -18.00 38.26
N LYS A 471 -32.43 -19.25 37.95
CA LYS A 471 -31.15 -19.86 38.40
C LYS A 471 -29.96 -19.05 37.91
N TYR A 472 -28.93 -18.89 38.72
CA TYR A 472 -27.73 -18.10 38.44
C TYR A 472 -27.09 -18.47 37.09
N LYS A 473 -26.97 -19.76 36.77
CA LYS A 473 -26.51 -20.26 35.45
C LYS A 473 -27.33 -19.83 34.23
N LYS A 474 -28.60 -19.46 34.43
CA LYS A 474 -29.52 -19.03 33.37
C LYS A 474 -29.74 -17.51 33.41
N CYS A 475 -29.09 -16.81 34.34
CA CYS A 475 -29.25 -15.39 34.56
C CYS A 475 -27.90 -14.67 34.38
N HIS A 476 -27.05 -14.61 35.40
CA HIS A 476 -25.83 -13.78 35.38
C HIS A 476 -24.50 -14.54 35.44
N LEU A 477 -24.52 -15.87 35.62
CA LEU A 477 -23.28 -16.63 35.58
C LEU A 477 -22.70 -16.58 34.16
N GLY A 478 -21.56 -15.91 34.00
CA GLY A 478 -20.93 -15.71 32.70
C GLY A 478 -21.64 -14.67 31.83
N ARG A 479 -22.46 -13.77 32.39
CA ARG A 479 -22.91 -12.56 31.69
C ARG A 479 -22.20 -11.33 32.26
N SER A 480 -21.91 -10.38 31.37
CA SER A 480 -21.37 -9.07 31.67
C SER A 480 -22.48 -8.18 32.25
N ASP A 481 -22.49 -7.96 33.56
CA ASP A 481 -23.46 -7.08 34.25
C ASP A 481 -23.03 -5.60 34.27
N HIS A 482 -22.27 -5.18 33.26
CA HIS A 482 -21.82 -3.80 33.13
C HIS A 482 -22.99 -2.91 32.70
N ASP A 483 -23.24 -1.84 33.46
CA ASP A 483 -24.19 -0.83 33.04
C ASP A 483 -23.76 -0.18 31.71
N LEU A 484 -24.69 0.51 31.06
CA LEU A 484 -24.46 1.13 29.77
C LEU A 484 -23.33 2.18 29.82
N GLU A 485 -23.20 2.89 30.93
CA GLU A 485 -22.12 3.85 31.17
C GLU A 485 -20.74 3.17 31.15
N SER A 486 -20.60 2.03 31.82
CA SER A 486 -19.38 1.22 31.84
C SER A 486 -19.06 0.60 30.47
N ARG A 487 -20.10 0.26 29.69
CA ARG A 487 -19.95 -0.30 28.33
C ARG A 487 -19.68 0.73 27.24
N ARG A 488 -19.85 2.02 27.49
CA ARG A 488 -19.62 3.10 26.49
C ARG A 488 -18.30 2.96 25.75
N GLU A 489 -17.20 2.74 26.47
CA GLU A 489 -15.88 2.63 25.83
C GLU A 489 -15.76 1.38 24.97
N TRP A 490 -16.38 0.27 25.38
CA TRP A 490 -16.44 -0.94 24.57
C TRP A 490 -17.27 -0.72 23.30
N LEU A 491 -18.42 -0.06 23.43
CA LEU A 491 -19.29 0.25 22.31
C LEU A 491 -18.58 1.14 21.28
N TYR A 492 -17.87 2.17 21.74
CA TYR A 492 -17.01 2.98 20.87
C TYR A 492 -15.95 2.11 20.19
N ASP A 493 -15.30 1.21 20.94
CA ASP A 493 -14.25 0.36 20.39
C ASP A 493 -14.78 -0.66 19.37
N LYS A 494 -16.03 -1.13 19.48
CA LYS A 494 -16.68 -1.96 18.45
C LYS A 494 -16.74 -1.23 17.09
N VAL A 495 -17.18 0.03 17.10
CA VAL A 495 -17.25 0.85 15.87
C VAL A 495 -15.84 1.16 15.38
N ALA A 496 -14.94 1.57 16.27
CA ALA A 496 -13.57 1.90 15.94
C ALA A 496 -12.77 0.71 15.38
N HIS A 497 -13.01 -0.50 15.90
CA HIS A 497 -12.44 -1.74 15.40
C HIS A 497 -12.95 -2.05 13.99
N TRP A 498 -14.25 -1.91 13.74
CA TRP A 498 -14.85 -2.12 12.41
C TRP A 498 -14.29 -1.15 11.36
N ILE A 499 -14.10 0.13 11.71
CA ILE A 499 -13.49 1.12 10.83
C ILE A 499 -12.04 0.75 10.51
N ARG A 500 -11.23 0.39 11.53
CA ARG A 500 -9.79 0.08 11.34
C ARG A 500 -9.50 -1.19 10.56
N ASN A 501 -10.39 -2.17 10.67
CA ASN A 501 -10.20 -3.53 10.14
C ASN A 501 -11.20 -3.85 9.01
N GLY A 502 -11.71 -2.84 8.32
CA GLY A 502 -12.74 -3.02 7.31
C GLY A 502 -12.96 -1.74 6.51
N SER A 503 -14.22 -1.42 6.22
CA SER A 503 -14.63 -0.39 5.25
C SER A 503 -14.03 1.00 5.47
N GLY A 504 -13.64 1.36 6.70
CA GLY A 504 -13.09 2.69 7.00
C GLY A 504 -11.57 2.83 6.90
N ARG A 505 -10.86 1.76 6.52
CA ARG A 505 -9.40 1.73 6.53
C ARG A 505 -8.78 2.68 5.51
N GLU A 506 -9.35 2.77 4.31
CA GLU A 506 -8.85 3.65 3.24
C GLU A 506 -8.90 5.12 3.66
N LEU A 507 -10.06 5.59 4.12
CA LEU A 507 -10.20 6.95 4.66
C LEU A 507 -9.25 7.19 5.84
N LEU A 508 -9.02 6.19 6.71
CA LEU A 508 -8.06 6.33 7.81
C LEU A 508 -6.62 6.54 7.32
N VAL A 509 -6.20 5.85 6.25
CA VAL A 509 -4.89 6.05 5.63
C VAL A 509 -4.81 7.45 5.04
N GLU A 510 -5.83 7.90 4.33
CA GLU A 510 -5.87 9.25 3.75
C GLU A 510 -5.82 10.36 4.83
N LEU A 511 -6.60 10.19 5.91
CA LEU A 511 -6.57 11.07 7.09
C LEU A 511 -5.19 11.09 7.73
N ALA A 512 -4.54 9.92 7.84
CA ALA A 512 -3.21 9.78 8.43
C ALA A 512 -2.14 10.45 7.57
N THR A 513 -2.15 10.23 6.26
CA THR A 513 -1.26 10.89 5.28
C THR A 513 -1.41 12.41 5.35
N THR A 514 -2.65 12.90 5.42
CA THR A 514 -2.95 14.33 5.54
C THR A 514 -2.45 14.94 6.85
N SER A 515 -2.44 14.15 7.94
CA SER A 515 -2.14 14.63 9.29
C SER A 515 -0.66 14.50 9.69
N ALA A 516 0.01 13.47 9.19
CA ALA A 516 1.39 13.14 9.53
C ALA A 516 2.35 14.27 9.12
N ASP A 517 3.49 14.36 9.79
CA ASP A 517 4.58 15.23 9.34
C ASP A 517 5.48 14.45 8.39
N PRO A 518 5.55 14.78 7.10
CA PRO A 518 6.49 14.10 6.20
C PRO A 518 7.94 14.24 6.68
N ALA A 519 8.27 15.34 7.38
CA ALA A 519 9.59 15.56 7.95
C ALA A 519 9.91 14.71 9.20
N ALA A 520 8.91 14.03 9.79
CA ALA A 520 9.10 13.17 10.96
C ALA A 520 9.47 11.72 10.60
N GLY A 521 9.59 11.40 9.31
CA GLY A 521 9.98 10.09 8.82
C GLY A 521 8.80 9.10 8.69
N PRO A 522 9.06 7.89 8.16
CA PRO A 522 8.02 6.90 7.84
C PRO A 522 7.19 6.46 9.05
N GLU A 523 7.78 6.42 10.26
CA GLU A 523 7.09 6.02 11.49
C GLU A 523 5.92 6.95 11.85
N ALA A 524 5.95 8.21 11.39
CA ALA A 524 4.90 9.18 11.67
C ALA A 524 3.55 8.77 11.05
N LEU A 525 3.57 8.11 9.89
CA LEU A 525 2.36 7.61 9.24
C LEU A 525 1.75 6.46 10.06
N PHE A 526 2.57 5.50 10.49
CA PHE A 526 2.12 4.39 11.34
C PHE A 526 1.52 4.88 12.67
N GLU A 527 2.14 5.87 13.31
CA GLU A 527 1.58 6.49 14.52
C GLU A 527 0.26 7.23 14.24
N ALA A 528 0.16 7.91 13.08
CA ALA A 528 -1.03 8.64 12.68
C ALA A 528 -2.23 7.70 12.43
N VAL A 529 -2.03 6.57 11.75
CA VAL A 529 -3.10 5.56 11.52
C VAL A 529 -3.69 5.05 12.84
N GLN A 530 -2.90 5.00 13.91
CA GLN A 530 -3.35 4.58 15.24
C GLN A 530 -3.90 5.73 16.11
N ASN A 531 -4.02 6.94 15.56
CA ASN A 531 -4.46 8.11 16.31
C ASN A 531 -5.98 8.07 16.54
N PRO A 532 -6.44 8.06 17.81
CA PRO A 532 -7.86 7.95 18.13
C PRO A 532 -8.68 9.13 17.60
N VAL A 533 -8.07 10.31 17.39
CA VAL A 533 -8.74 11.47 16.82
C VAL A 533 -9.08 11.24 15.36
N LEU A 534 -8.20 10.60 14.58
CA LEU A 534 -8.47 10.29 13.17
C LEU A 534 -9.56 9.23 13.04
N THR A 535 -9.57 8.22 13.91
CA THR A 535 -10.68 7.27 13.99
C THR A 535 -12.00 7.94 14.37
N ASP A 536 -11.99 8.91 15.29
CA ASP A 536 -13.19 9.68 15.62
C ASP A 536 -13.63 10.59 14.45
N ILE A 537 -12.69 11.10 13.64
CA ILE A 537 -13.04 11.87 12.43
C ILE A 537 -13.73 10.96 11.40
N ALA A 538 -13.13 9.81 11.08
CA ALA A 538 -13.75 8.83 10.19
C ALA A 538 -15.14 8.41 10.72
N MET A 539 -15.26 8.12 12.02
CA MET A 539 -16.52 7.69 12.63
C MET A 539 -17.66 8.71 12.45
N PHE A 540 -17.41 10.01 12.61
CA PHE A 540 -18.48 11.00 12.63
C PHE A 540 -18.54 11.86 11.36
N GLU A 541 -17.43 12.45 10.91
CA GLU A 541 -17.43 13.25 9.66
C GLU A 541 -17.33 12.37 8.42
N GLY A 542 -16.69 11.20 8.52
CA GLY A 542 -16.71 10.18 7.47
C GLY A 542 -17.99 9.34 7.44
N CYS A 543 -19.01 9.67 8.25
CA CYS A 543 -20.30 8.99 8.32
C CYS A 543 -20.30 7.49 8.72
N TYR A 544 -19.14 6.89 9.03
CA TYR A 544 -19.04 5.46 9.36
C TYR A 544 -19.86 5.02 10.60
N LEU A 545 -20.21 5.92 11.53
CA LEU A 545 -21.14 5.58 12.61
C LEU A 545 -22.55 5.27 12.09
N ALA A 546 -23.02 6.01 11.09
CA ALA A 546 -24.32 5.77 10.46
C ALA A 546 -24.29 4.43 9.70
N ASP A 547 -23.25 4.18 8.91
CA ASP A 547 -23.07 2.92 8.18
C ASP A 547 -22.99 1.72 9.12
N PHE A 548 -22.25 1.86 10.23
CA PHE A 548 -22.18 0.82 11.26
C PHE A 548 -23.56 0.56 11.88
N LEU A 549 -24.35 1.61 12.15
CA LEU A 549 -25.70 1.47 12.69
C LEU A 549 -26.63 0.72 11.72
N ASP A 550 -26.52 0.99 10.42
CA ASP A 550 -27.34 0.34 9.40
C ASP A 550 -26.93 -1.13 9.21
N LEU A 551 -25.63 -1.41 9.08
CA LEU A 551 -25.11 -2.75 8.79
C LEU A 551 -25.01 -3.65 10.03
N ARG A 552 -24.64 -3.09 11.19
CA ARG A 552 -24.31 -3.85 12.41
C ARG A 552 -25.30 -3.60 13.55
N GLY A 553 -26.02 -2.47 13.54
CA GLY A 553 -26.99 -2.10 14.57
C GLY A 553 -28.06 -3.16 14.89
N PRO A 554 -28.59 -3.94 13.92
CA PRO A 554 -29.53 -5.02 14.22
C PRO A 554 -28.98 -6.12 15.14
N ALA A 555 -27.66 -6.33 15.18
CA ALA A 555 -27.02 -7.34 16.02
C ALA A 555 -26.61 -6.82 17.41
N LEU A 556 -26.67 -5.50 17.65
CA LEU A 556 -26.33 -4.90 18.93
C LEU A 556 -27.39 -5.17 20.03
N PRO A 557 -27.00 -5.17 21.31
CA PRO A 557 -27.93 -4.94 22.41
C PRO A 557 -28.77 -3.67 22.17
N ALA A 558 -30.07 -3.73 22.45
CA ALA A 558 -31.00 -2.64 22.14
C ALA A 558 -30.64 -1.30 22.82
N ASP A 559 -30.04 -1.35 24.01
CA ASP A 559 -29.59 -0.16 24.74
C ASP A 559 -28.31 0.44 24.16
N GLU A 560 -27.39 -0.38 23.65
CA GLU A 560 -26.21 0.07 22.91
C GLU A 560 -26.58 0.67 21.57
N ARG A 561 -27.52 0.06 20.83
CA ARG A 561 -28.03 0.62 19.58
C ARG A 561 -28.63 2.01 19.81
N ALA A 562 -29.52 2.15 20.80
CA ALA A 562 -30.11 3.44 21.14
C ALA A 562 -29.06 4.48 21.57
N LEU A 563 -27.95 4.04 22.17
CA LEU A 563 -26.85 4.91 22.53
C LEU A 563 -26.08 5.40 21.30
N LEU A 564 -25.79 4.53 20.33
CA LEU A 564 -25.17 4.92 19.07
C LEU A 564 -26.07 5.87 18.26
N GLU A 565 -27.38 5.61 18.22
CA GLU A 565 -28.36 6.52 17.58
C GLU A 565 -28.30 7.92 18.22
N ALA A 566 -28.17 8.01 19.55
CA ALA A 566 -27.98 9.29 20.24
C ALA A 566 -26.61 9.94 19.98
N TRP A 567 -25.59 9.17 19.62
CA TRP A 567 -24.26 9.70 19.29
C TRP A 567 -24.20 10.37 17.93
N LEU A 568 -25.08 10.00 16.98
CA LEU A 568 -25.17 10.66 15.67
C LEU A 568 -25.40 12.18 15.79
N ASP A 569 -26.13 12.62 16.81
CA ASP A 569 -26.43 14.02 17.05
C ASP A 569 -25.32 14.78 17.80
N THR A 570 -24.27 14.10 18.24
CA THR A 570 -23.15 14.75 18.95
C THR A 570 -22.32 15.59 17.98
N ARG A 571 -21.60 16.58 18.51
CA ARG A 571 -20.70 17.44 17.73
C ARG A 571 -19.37 17.63 18.45
N ARG A 572 -18.29 17.85 17.69
CA ARG A 572 -17.03 18.34 18.25
C ARG A 572 -17.24 19.76 18.75
N GLY A 573 -16.60 20.07 19.87
CA GLY A 573 -16.59 21.41 20.43
C GLY A 573 -15.18 21.88 20.74
N LEU A 574 -15.01 23.20 20.83
CA LEU A 574 -13.81 23.83 21.37
C LEU A 574 -14.01 24.07 22.86
N TYR A 575 -13.19 23.44 23.69
CA TYR A 575 -13.30 23.51 25.14
C TYR A 575 -12.07 24.18 25.75
N LYS A 576 -12.27 24.86 26.87
CA LYS A 576 -11.20 25.31 27.76
C LYS A 576 -11.08 24.34 28.93
N ILE A 577 -9.85 23.95 29.27
CA ILE A 577 -9.57 23.17 30.48
C ILE A 577 -9.54 24.12 31.69
N ASP A 578 -10.53 24.04 32.57
CA ASP A 578 -10.61 24.86 33.79
C ASP A 578 -9.88 24.24 34.97
N ALA A 579 -9.95 22.92 35.11
CA ALA A 579 -9.33 22.19 36.19
C ALA A 579 -8.95 20.78 35.75
N MET A 580 -7.94 20.22 36.41
CA MET A 580 -7.50 18.84 36.23
C MET A 580 -7.31 18.21 37.61
N ASP A 581 -8.09 17.17 37.88
CA ASP A 581 -8.06 16.41 39.13
C ASP A 581 -7.87 14.92 38.82
N ARG A 582 -6.90 14.28 39.48
CA ARG A 582 -6.54 12.88 39.21
C ARG A 582 -7.66 11.88 39.46
N PHE A 583 -8.62 12.21 40.31
CA PHE A 583 -9.73 11.34 40.69
C PHE A 583 -11.05 11.76 40.06
N ARG A 584 -11.25 13.06 39.82
CA ARG A 584 -12.51 13.59 39.25
C ARG A 584 -12.47 13.77 37.73
N GLY A 585 -11.30 13.92 37.12
CA GLY A 585 -11.20 14.15 35.68
C GLY A 585 -10.77 15.56 35.27
N LEU A 586 -10.99 15.89 33.99
CA LEU A 586 -10.87 17.24 33.45
C LEU A 586 -12.21 17.97 33.57
N THR A 587 -12.19 19.17 34.12
CA THR A 587 -13.32 20.10 34.03
C THR A 587 -13.14 20.97 32.80
N LEU A 588 -14.11 20.93 31.90
CA LEU A 588 -14.10 21.59 30.61
C LEU A 588 -15.23 22.61 30.57
N THR A 589 -14.97 23.80 30.02
CA THR A 589 -16.01 24.76 29.62
C THR A 589 -16.04 24.86 28.11
N ASP A 590 -17.20 24.61 27.50
CA ASP A 590 -17.44 24.86 26.08
C ASP A 590 -17.29 26.36 25.79
N VAL A 591 -16.46 26.68 24.80
CA VAL A 591 -16.19 28.07 24.41
C VAL A 591 -17.41 28.75 23.77
N ALA A 592 -18.26 27.99 23.08
CA ALA A 592 -19.43 28.53 22.39
C ALA A 592 -20.62 28.72 23.33
N SER A 593 -21.01 27.68 24.08
CA SER A 593 -22.18 27.71 24.96
C SER A 593 -21.88 28.26 26.36
N GLY A 594 -20.66 28.06 26.86
CA GLY A 594 -20.30 28.31 28.26
C GLY A 594 -20.67 27.15 29.20
N ASP A 595 -21.21 26.05 28.68
CA ASP A 595 -21.58 24.89 29.49
C ASP A 595 -20.35 24.15 30.00
N THR A 596 -20.48 23.56 31.19
CA THR A 596 -19.40 22.85 31.86
C THR A 596 -19.61 21.34 31.83
N ALA A 597 -18.58 20.59 31.47
CA ALA A 597 -18.56 19.13 31.51
C ALA A 597 -17.39 18.61 32.34
N VAL A 598 -17.54 17.41 32.92
CA VAL A 598 -16.47 16.71 33.63
C VAL A 598 -16.22 15.38 32.93
N VAL A 599 -15.01 15.17 32.45
CA VAL A 599 -14.62 13.95 31.71
C VAL A 599 -13.53 13.19 32.48
N PRO A 600 -13.64 11.85 32.63
CA PRO A 600 -12.60 11.05 33.28
C PRO A 600 -11.22 11.21 32.62
N LEU A 601 -10.13 11.03 33.38
CA LEU A 601 -8.75 11.03 32.86
C LEU A 601 -8.35 9.69 32.20
N THR A 602 -9.18 8.66 32.29
CA THR A 602 -8.91 7.34 31.71
C THR A 602 -8.72 7.45 30.20
N GLY A 603 -7.65 6.86 29.66
CA GLY A 603 -7.40 6.82 28.21
C GLY A 603 -6.80 8.08 27.58
N LEU A 604 -6.64 9.19 28.32
CA LEU A 604 -6.02 10.41 27.80
C LEU A 604 -4.49 10.25 27.62
N LYS A 605 -4.06 10.07 26.36
CA LYS A 605 -2.63 10.05 25.99
C LYS A 605 -2.02 11.44 25.77
N SER A 606 -2.85 12.47 25.54
CA SER A 606 -2.40 13.83 25.21
C SER A 606 -1.90 14.61 26.43
N LYS A 607 -0.76 15.30 26.29
CA LYS A 607 -0.21 16.20 27.33
C LYS A 607 -1.01 17.51 27.35
N VAL A 608 -1.86 17.69 28.35
CA VAL A 608 -2.71 18.88 28.52
C VAL A 608 -2.38 19.68 29.78
N ARG A 609 -2.74 20.96 29.79
CA ARG A 609 -2.60 21.89 30.93
C ARG A 609 -3.89 22.67 31.16
N VAL A 610 -4.09 23.08 32.42
CA VAL A 610 -5.14 24.04 32.76
C VAL A 610 -4.93 25.33 31.97
N GLY A 611 -5.99 25.82 31.33
CA GLY A 611 -5.99 26.98 30.45
C GLY A 611 -5.87 26.65 28.95
N ASP A 612 -5.47 25.43 28.59
CA ASP A 612 -5.40 25.01 27.18
C ASP A 612 -6.78 25.08 26.52
N ARG A 613 -6.76 25.27 25.20
CA ARG A 613 -7.93 25.06 24.34
C ARG A 613 -7.78 23.71 23.66
N VAL A 614 -8.81 22.88 23.76
CA VAL A 614 -8.82 21.54 23.17
C VAL A 614 -10.05 21.37 22.30
N VAL A 615 -9.90 20.70 21.17
CA VAL A 615 -11.02 20.18 20.39
C VAL A 615 -11.21 18.73 20.76
N LEU A 616 -12.46 18.37 21.03
CA LEU A 616 -12.87 17.01 21.35
C LEU A 616 -14.39 16.85 21.14
N ARG A 617 -14.84 15.60 21.15
CA ARG A 617 -16.25 15.21 21.11
C ARG A 617 -16.65 14.58 22.45
N LEU A 618 -17.71 15.10 23.07
CA LEU A 618 -18.26 14.53 24.30
C LEU A 618 -19.29 13.46 23.93
N LEU A 619 -19.04 12.21 24.29
CA LEU A 619 -19.99 11.11 24.07
C LEU A 619 -20.74 10.78 25.36
N PRO A 620 -22.06 11.05 25.42
CA PRO A 620 -22.86 10.79 26.60
C PRO A 620 -23.15 9.30 26.79
N ALA A 621 -23.35 8.88 28.03
CA ALA A 621 -24.00 7.63 28.41
C ALA A 621 -24.70 7.84 29.76
N GLY A 622 -26.03 7.92 29.76
CA GLY A 622 -26.78 8.35 30.93
C GLY A 622 -26.47 9.81 31.29
N GLU A 623 -26.09 10.07 32.54
CA GLU A 623 -25.74 11.41 33.03
C GLU A 623 -24.25 11.77 32.85
N SER A 624 -23.40 10.83 32.40
CA SER A 624 -21.96 11.05 32.25
C SER A 624 -21.51 11.16 30.80
N VAL A 625 -20.35 11.78 30.60
CA VAL A 625 -19.71 11.96 29.29
C VAL A 625 -18.28 11.45 29.32
N ALA A 626 -17.77 10.97 28.17
CA ALA A 626 -16.36 10.67 27.97
C ALA A 626 -15.87 11.10 26.60
N VAL A 627 -14.56 10.91 26.39
CA VAL A 627 -13.84 11.35 25.19
C VAL A 627 -12.99 10.19 24.64
N PRO A 628 -13.60 9.08 24.21
CA PRO A 628 -12.84 7.92 23.73
C PRO A 628 -12.08 8.22 22.41
N GLY A 629 -12.59 9.14 21.58
CA GLY A 629 -11.90 9.65 20.38
C GLY A 629 -10.71 10.57 20.64
N GLY A 630 -10.35 10.81 21.91
CA GLY A 630 -9.21 11.64 22.26
C GLY A 630 -9.44 13.15 22.03
N LEU A 631 -8.35 13.91 22.08
CA LEU A 631 -8.41 15.37 21.96
C LEU A 631 -7.18 15.93 21.25
N VAL A 632 -7.35 17.13 20.70
CA VAL A 632 -6.29 17.93 20.08
C VAL A 632 -6.15 19.25 20.81
N VAL A 633 -4.93 19.59 21.24
CA VAL A 633 -4.64 20.91 21.81
C VAL A 633 -4.52 21.94 20.68
N VAL A 634 -5.28 23.03 20.75
CA VAL A 634 -5.35 24.07 19.72
C VAL A 634 -4.51 25.29 20.11
N PRO A 635 -3.39 25.56 19.40
CA PRO A 635 -2.57 26.74 19.58
C PRO A 635 -3.36 28.02 19.26
N ALA A 636 -2.97 29.14 19.88
CA ALA A 636 -3.67 30.42 19.73
C ALA A 636 -3.88 30.85 18.26
N GLY A 637 -2.86 30.66 17.41
CA GLY A 637 -2.90 31.06 16.00
C GLY A 637 -3.85 30.23 15.11
N ARG A 638 -4.37 29.08 15.60
CA ARG A 638 -5.29 28.21 14.83
C ARG A 638 -6.74 28.25 15.31
N ARG A 639 -7.04 29.00 16.39
CA ARG A 639 -8.36 28.97 17.02
C ARG A 639 -9.48 29.49 16.12
N GLU A 640 -9.22 30.52 15.32
CA GLU A 640 -10.20 31.08 14.39
C GLU A 640 -10.54 30.09 13.27
N LEU A 641 -9.53 29.48 12.65
CA LEU A 641 -9.69 28.42 11.64
C LEU A 641 -10.47 27.22 12.20
N VAL A 642 -10.11 26.75 13.40
CA VAL A 642 -10.83 25.68 14.08
C VAL A 642 -12.28 26.07 14.39
N THR A 643 -12.54 27.31 14.80
CA THR A 643 -13.92 27.75 15.07
C THR A 643 -14.75 27.74 13.79
N GLY A 644 -14.21 28.29 12.70
CA GLY A 644 -14.87 28.25 11.39
C GLY A 644 -15.13 26.82 10.90
N LEU A 645 -14.19 25.89 11.13
CA LEU A 645 -14.40 24.47 10.84
C LEU A 645 -15.55 23.88 11.67
N LEU A 646 -15.61 24.17 12.97
CA LEU A 646 -16.65 23.65 13.86
C LEU A 646 -18.04 24.20 13.51
N ASP A 647 -18.13 25.40 12.94
CA ASP A 647 -19.37 26.04 12.49
C ASP A 647 -19.98 25.34 11.25
N LEU A 648 -19.16 24.61 10.47
CA LEU A 648 -19.63 23.81 9.32
C LEU A 648 -20.30 22.50 9.75
N GLN A 649 -20.12 22.03 10.99
CA GLN A 649 -20.65 20.73 11.42
C GLN A 649 -22.16 20.63 11.21
N GLY A 650 -22.59 19.54 10.56
CA GLY A 650 -24.00 19.28 10.25
C GLY A 650 -24.51 19.99 9.00
N SER A 651 -23.64 20.53 8.15
CA SER A 651 -23.91 20.82 6.74
C SER A 651 -23.28 19.76 5.84
N ASP A 652 -23.65 19.77 4.56
CA ASP A 652 -23.03 18.92 3.52
C ASP A 652 -21.61 19.40 3.15
N GLU A 653 -21.11 20.48 3.75
CA GLU A 653 -19.76 21.04 3.53
C GLU A 653 -18.72 20.46 4.50
N VAL A 654 -19.08 19.47 5.32
CA VAL A 654 -18.17 18.82 6.25
C VAL A 654 -17.31 17.81 5.50
N ASP A 655 -16.02 18.09 5.43
CA ASP A 655 -15.02 17.18 4.87
C ASP A 655 -14.11 16.61 5.98
N PRO A 656 -14.02 15.28 6.14
CA PRO A 656 -13.12 14.64 7.11
C PRO A 656 -11.64 14.96 6.86
N ILE A 657 -11.19 15.07 5.61
CA ILE A 657 -9.78 15.33 5.26
C ILE A 657 -9.40 16.75 5.66
N ARG A 658 -10.18 17.76 5.26
CA ARG A 658 -10.02 19.14 5.70
C ARG A 658 -10.11 19.28 7.22
N THR A 659 -11.00 18.52 7.87
CA THR A 659 -11.12 18.49 9.33
C THR A 659 -9.79 18.04 9.97
N ALA A 660 -9.22 16.95 9.50
CA ALA A 660 -7.92 16.47 9.97
C ALA A 660 -6.80 17.49 9.70
N ALA A 661 -6.69 18.02 8.48
CA ALA A 661 -5.67 18.99 8.11
C ALA A 661 -5.67 20.21 9.06
N VAL A 662 -6.83 20.81 9.32
CA VAL A 662 -6.96 21.98 10.21
C VAL A 662 -6.59 21.63 11.66
N LEU A 663 -7.06 20.50 12.17
CA LEU A 663 -6.80 20.06 13.54
C LEU A 663 -5.32 19.71 13.77
N PHE A 664 -4.63 19.15 12.79
CA PHE A 664 -3.21 18.81 12.87
C PHE A 664 -2.28 19.93 12.36
N GLY A 665 -2.85 20.99 11.78
CA GLY A 665 -2.10 22.20 11.39
C GLY A 665 -1.33 22.01 10.09
N ARG A 666 -1.88 21.17 9.20
CA ARG A 666 -1.37 20.87 7.86
C ARG A 666 -2.10 21.75 6.84
N PRO A 667 -1.48 22.08 5.70
CA PRO A 667 -2.19 22.74 4.62
C PRO A 667 -3.36 21.85 4.19
N ALA A 668 -4.57 22.43 4.13
CA ALA A 668 -5.72 21.71 3.58
C ALA A 668 -5.50 21.52 2.07
N PRO A 669 -6.00 20.43 1.47
CA PRO A 669 -6.11 20.33 0.02
C PRO A 669 -6.84 21.57 -0.50
N LEU A 670 -6.32 22.16 -1.58
CA LEU A 670 -7.00 23.25 -2.26
C LEU A 670 -8.09 22.60 -3.13
N ASP A 671 -9.35 22.80 -2.77
CA ASP A 671 -10.49 22.58 -3.67
C ASP A 671 -10.50 23.61 -4.81
#